data_AF-A0A3P7FLT9-F1
#
_entry.id   AF-A0A3P7FLT9-F1
#
_cell.length_a   1.000
_cell.length_b   1.000
_cell.length_c   1.000
_cell.angle_alpha   90.00
_cell.angle_beta   90.00
_cell.angle_gamma   90.00
#
_symmetry.space_group_name_H-M   'P 1'
#
loop_
_entity.id
_entity.type
_entity.pdbx_description
1 polymer ?
#
loop_
_entity_poly.entity_id
_entity_poly.type
_entity_poly.pdbx_seq_one_letter_code
_entity_poly.pdbx_strand_id
1 'polypeptide(L)'
;MNDSPMRNGEMTIFVNSYLGRLEKTVIGRVYVEDKDDWDLPDKIFSWAPGKSLPGFSVAINGDITMDANMPARTYQMTANVVDKRRNEKAQGVVNVIIKMVPATAFENQGAIRIMLSPNGLDSPGSFIRVDSTGSSPMSRFVNKMNEYLDGNSELDVFSIKQDQIVLQNYAPTVLDVRFSAHASPYKSPILLNGLIAQYRSELEQAIGATIVSAGIDMCKFTVCDKGCQTVNHANEQGIVVSANQTVIVGVNAWSNDTCICPVFTPPSSCQANLCLNSGVCHNTYPGFFCECRNNFLKGLRCQGTTRSFDGQGFAWFKPVPACTSLNISLQFLTKQSNGLLLYNGPMGNNTYGRADYKDYVIIRLVSGRIQADLMFNGIVANPIQISGSDALNDGKWHTVTLYQDGKHIELVIDNCYTIVPIGTGNKIIGIDDSSCRRVKITADDDERLNVVAPLQIGGVAPLSGKERYPGVVTAFAMNFKGCIRDLMVNNELYDLGVPDYANEEHSEIGCQLTEAACGLNDISGPYCIHGECISDLVSNVPKCLCDPGYGGDRCDIPFKWVEFGPGSFVEYDVKVGLEDKTTDVDVLFLPGKANAGTGELGFAGAGEKYISTSIENYSPTAKFDFSSSFAASSTTPVELQLTNLHLQDNISYWMQFSRSPVRASLSVDGVHRGVLPLNPLKIPYQIDINELLLGALSVQGAKGFRGCVGTFRWQHINLPLIKSEERLGDYGQSDSDSIISVKQSKGVQSGCSQRKTCANIGFAYCGGSFVCADFWKGPFCTCPEGVQVLLGANGELVGCGETLAVSSLGISSPAIILILICLI
;
A
#
# COMPACT_ATOMS: atom_id res chain seq x y z
N MET A 1 -20.14 57.95 11.49
CA MET A 1 -20.63 58.70 12.67
C MET A 1 -21.14 57.63 13.61
N ASN A 2 -20.66 57.55 14.86
CA ASN A 2 -21.06 56.46 15.76
C ASN A 2 -22.49 56.77 16.24
N ASP A 3 -23.47 56.30 15.48
CA ASP A 3 -24.88 56.70 15.52
C ASP A 3 -25.86 55.51 15.66
N SER A 4 -25.37 54.28 15.63
CA SER A 4 -26.13 53.06 15.84
C SER A 4 -26.02 52.54 17.29
N PRO A 5 -27.10 51.95 17.84
CA PRO A 5 -27.06 51.40 19.20
C PRO A 5 -26.34 50.04 19.25
N MET A 6 -25.43 49.88 20.21
CA MET A 6 -24.73 48.62 20.48
C MET A 6 -25.63 47.66 21.27
N ARG A 7 -25.64 46.38 20.88
CA ARG A 7 -26.43 45.32 21.52
C ARG A 7 -25.56 44.16 21.97
N ASN A 8 -26.12 43.33 22.85
CA ASN A 8 -25.46 42.11 23.28
C ASN A 8 -25.15 41.22 22.06
N GLY A 9 -24.00 40.57 22.09
CA GLY A 9 -23.60 39.61 21.07
C GLY A 9 -23.22 38.28 21.70
N GLU A 10 -23.19 37.25 20.87
CA GLU A 10 -22.69 35.93 21.21
C GLU A 10 -21.71 35.47 20.15
N MET A 11 -20.61 34.85 20.58
CA MET A 11 -19.63 34.25 19.69
C MET A 11 -19.21 32.86 20.17
N THR A 12 -18.84 32.03 19.21
CA THR A 12 -18.26 30.71 19.43
C THR A 12 -16.87 30.64 18.82
N ILE A 13 -15.90 30.19 19.62
CA ILE A 13 -14.50 30.00 19.24
C ILE A 13 -14.21 28.50 19.29
N PHE A 14 -13.99 27.89 18.14
CA PHE A 14 -13.54 26.51 18.02
C PHE A 14 -12.01 26.46 18.03
N VAL A 15 -11.42 25.74 18.96
CA VAL A 15 -9.96 25.65 19.12
C VAL A 15 -9.51 24.22 18.87
N ASN A 16 -8.74 24.03 17.80
CA ASN A 16 -8.12 22.76 17.45
C ASN A 16 -6.69 22.72 17.98
N SER A 17 -6.48 22.00 19.08
CA SER A 17 -5.19 21.92 19.76
C SER A 17 -4.44 20.66 19.32
N TYR A 18 -3.38 20.84 18.52
CA TYR A 18 -2.54 19.72 18.07
C TYR A 18 -1.89 19.03 19.26
N LEU A 19 -2.17 17.73 19.45
CA LEU A 19 -1.73 16.92 20.58
C LEU A 19 -2.06 17.50 21.97
N GLY A 20 -2.98 18.48 22.05
CA GLY A 20 -3.29 19.20 23.28
C GLY A 20 -2.21 20.20 23.72
N ARG A 21 -1.29 20.57 22.82
CA ARG A 21 -0.07 21.35 23.13
C ARG A 21 -0.08 22.78 22.63
N LEU A 22 -1.25 23.33 22.30
CA LEU A 22 -1.37 24.70 21.78
C LEU A 22 -0.74 25.74 22.72
N GLU A 23 0.15 26.58 22.17
CA GLU A 23 0.79 27.69 22.87
C GLU A 23 -0.22 28.78 23.26
N LYS A 24 0.19 29.65 24.20
CA LYS A 24 -0.60 30.81 24.58
C LYS A 24 -0.89 31.68 23.36
N THR A 25 -2.16 31.83 23.01
CA THR A 25 -2.58 32.40 21.72
C THR A 25 -3.74 33.37 21.91
N VAL A 26 -3.74 34.48 21.16
CA VAL A 26 -4.93 35.33 21.01
C VAL A 26 -5.93 34.59 20.13
N ILE A 27 -7.05 34.16 20.70
CA ILE A 27 -8.01 33.24 20.06
C ILE A 27 -9.18 33.94 19.37
N GLY A 28 -9.26 35.26 19.46
CA GLY A 28 -10.35 36.04 18.87
C GLY A 28 -10.53 37.37 19.58
N ARG A 29 -11.62 38.08 19.26
CA ARG A 29 -12.03 39.33 19.90
C ARG A 29 -13.48 39.23 20.31
N VAL A 30 -13.83 39.74 21.50
CA VAL A 30 -15.20 39.79 21.99
C VAL A 30 -16.12 40.43 20.94
N TYR A 31 -17.17 39.70 20.58
CA TYR A 31 -18.19 40.16 19.64
C TYR A 31 -19.39 40.77 20.37
N VAL A 32 -19.86 41.90 19.83
CA VAL A 32 -21.12 42.56 20.16
C VAL A 32 -21.79 42.96 18.86
N GLU A 33 -23.13 43.02 18.86
CA GLU A 33 -23.87 43.48 17.71
C GLU A 33 -23.78 45.01 17.64
N ASP A 34 -23.04 45.51 16.65
CA ASP A 34 -22.95 46.93 16.37
C ASP A 34 -22.84 47.16 14.86
N LYS A 35 -23.58 48.16 14.37
CA LYS A 35 -23.53 48.57 12.96
C LYS A 35 -22.41 49.55 12.69
N ASP A 36 -21.88 50.21 13.72
CA ASP A 36 -20.71 51.08 13.63
C ASP A 36 -19.41 50.29 13.76
N ASP A 37 -19.15 49.36 12.83
CA ASP A 37 -17.99 48.45 12.89
C ASP A 37 -16.60 49.12 12.90
N TRP A 38 -16.53 50.40 12.57
CA TRP A 38 -15.33 51.23 12.51
C TRP A 38 -14.97 51.93 13.84
N ASP A 39 -15.83 51.85 14.87
CA ASP A 39 -15.72 52.62 16.12
C ASP A 39 -14.95 51.91 17.25
N LEU A 40 -14.32 50.75 17.00
CA LEU A 40 -13.60 49.95 18.01
C LEU A 40 -12.70 50.76 18.97
N PRO A 41 -11.99 51.83 18.53
CA PRO A 41 -11.21 52.68 19.45
C PRO A 41 -12.04 53.36 20.57
N ASP A 42 -13.34 53.54 20.37
CA ASP A 42 -14.27 54.13 21.34
C ASP A 42 -14.75 53.11 22.39
N LYS A 43 -14.47 51.81 22.19
CA LYS A 43 -14.92 50.70 23.04
C LYS A 43 -13.86 50.23 24.04
N ILE A 44 -14.30 49.88 25.25
CA ILE A 44 -13.51 49.17 26.28
C ILE A 44 -14.15 47.83 26.58
N PHE A 45 -13.30 46.81 26.66
CA PHE A 45 -13.68 45.45 27.00
C PHE A 45 -13.12 45.04 28.36
N SER A 46 -13.92 44.29 29.14
CA SER A 46 -13.53 43.71 30.42
C SER A 46 -14.39 42.49 30.73
N TRP A 47 -13.89 41.52 31.49
CA TRP A 47 -14.73 40.41 31.93
C TRP A 47 -15.85 40.90 32.86
N ALA A 48 -17.07 40.38 32.69
CA ALA A 48 -18.15 40.65 33.62
C ALA A 48 -17.85 40.02 35.00
N PRO A 49 -18.29 40.64 36.12
CA PRO A 49 -17.97 40.15 37.46
C PRO A 49 -18.36 38.68 37.66
N GLY A 50 -17.40 37.84 38.05
CA GLY A 50 -17.61 36.40 38.26
C GLY A 50 -17.90 35.59 36.99
N LYS A 51 -17.70 36.17 35.80
CA LYS A 51 -17.93 35.51 34.49
C LYS A 51 -16.65 35.28 33.68
N SER A 52 -15.48 35.48 34.28
CA SER A 52 -14.18 35.05 33.77
C SER A 52 -13.86 33.63 34.21
N LEU A 53 -13.12 32.88 33.39
CA LEU A 53 -12.59 31.57 33.76
C LEU A 53 -11.04 31.59 33.81
N PRO A 54 -10.40 30.79 34.68
CA PRO A 54 -8.95 30.62 34.67
C PRO A 54 -8.45 30.20 33.28
N GLY A 55 -7.29 30.71 32.88
CA GLY A 55 -6.72 30.44 31.57
C GLY A 55 -7.16 31.39 30.45
N PHE A 56 -8.04 32.36 30.73
CA PHE A 56 -8.51 33.33 29.74
C PHE A 56 -8.40 34.77 30.22
N SER A 57 -7.79 35.62 29.41
CA SER A 57 -7.71 37.07 29.65
C SER A 57 -8.31 37.84 28.48
N VAL A 58 -9.02 38.93 28.77
CA VAL A 58 -9.48 39.88 27.77
C VAL A 58 -8.68 41.17 27.89
N ALA A 59 -8.09 41.62 26.79
CA ALA A 59 -7.40 42.90 26.71
C ALA A 59 -8.42 44.05 26.55
N ILE A 60 -7.98 45.29 26.81
CA ILE A 60 -8.84 46.48 26.75
C ILE A 60 -9.43 46.69 25.35
N ASN A 61 -8.73 46.24 24.30
CA ASN A 61 -9.18 46.27 22.90
C ASN A 61 -10.12 45.10 22.52
N GLY A 62 -10.44 44.23 23.48
CA GLY A 62 -11.36 43.10 23.31
C GLY A 62 -10.70 41.79 22.89
N ASP A 63 -9.40 41.77 22.62
CA ASP A 63 -8.70 40.54 22.24
C ASP A 63 -8.72 39.54 23.40
N ILE A 64 -9.09 38.30 23.10
CA ILE A 64 -9.21 37.20 24.05
C ILE A 64 -7.97 36.34 23.91
N THR A 65 -7.18 36.23 24.96
CA THR A 65 -6.00 35.37 25.01
C THR A 65 -6.32 34.13 25.85
N MET A 66 -6.01 32.97 25.30
CA MET A 66 -6.08 31.69 25.98
C MET A 66 -4.67 31.25 26.38
N ASP A 67 -4.50 30.77 27.60
CA ASP A 67 -3.25 30.20 28.09
C ASP A 67 -2.92 28.88 27.38
N ALA A 68 -1.65 28.46 27.46
CA ALA A 68 -1.18 27.26 26.80
C ALA A 68 -1.81 25.99 27.41
N ASN A 69 -1.92 24.92 26.60
CA ASN A 69 -2.31 23.58 27.03
C ASN A 69 -3.66 23.51 27.78
N MET A 70 -4.60 24.38 27.42
CA MET A 70 -5.93 24.37 28.02
C MET A 70 -6.66 23.05 27.72
N PRO A 71 -7.29 22.39 28.73
CA PRO A 71 -7.96 21.12 28.53
C PRO A 71 -9.09 21.17 27.50
N ALA A 72 -9.23 20.10 26.72
CA ALA A 72 -10.31 19.92 25.76
C ALA A 72 -11.67 19.84 26.48
N ARG A 73 -12.48 20.89 26.35
CA ARG A 73 -13.86 21.03 26.86
C ARG A 73 -14.46 22.36 26.37
N THR A 74 -15.71 22.60 26.73
CA THR A 74 -16.39 23.88 26.51
C THR A 74 -16.22 24.80 27.71
N TYR A 75 -15.92 26.07 27.43
CA TYR A 75 -15.79 27.16 28.39
C TYR A 75 -16.76 28.26 27.98
N GLN A 76 -17.53 28.79 28.93
CA GLN A 76 -18.43 29.91 28.67
C GLN A 76 -18.06 31.08 29.58
N MET A 77 -17.86 32.24 28.97
CA MET A 77 -17.49 33.48 29.65
C MET A 77 -18.40 34.61 29.16
N THR A 78 -18.39 35.73 29.88
CA THR A 78 -19.13 36.92 29.47
C THR A 78 -18.27 38.15 29.68
N ALA A 79 -18.09 38.95 28.63
CA ALA A 79 -17.40 40.23 28.67
C ALA A 79 -18.39 41.39 28.63
N ASN A 80 -18.11 42.45 29.40
CA ASN A 80 -18.76 43.74 29.28
C ASN A 80 -18.05 44.58 28.23
N VAL A 81 -18.82 45.22 27.36
CA VAL A 81 -18.34 46.18 26.35
C VAL A 81 -18.96 47.54 26.65
N VAL A 82 -18.13 48.56 26.79
CA VAL A 82 -18.55 49.94 27.06
C VAL A 82 -18.12 50.83 25.90
N ASP A 83 -19.08 51.41 25.20
CA ASP A 83 -18.84 52.49 24.23
C ASP A 83 -18.76 53.82 24.98
N LYS A 84 -17.59 54.47 24.96
CA LYS A 84 -17.37 55.75 25.64
C LYS A 84 -18.05 56.93 24.99
N ARG A 85 -18.27 56.87 23.68
CA ARG A 85 -18.78 57.97 22.87
C ARG A 85 -20.30 58.07 22.98
N ARG A 86 -20.98 56.91 22.98
CA ARG A 86 -22.43 56.82 23.22
C ARG A 86 -22.80 56.62 24.69
N ASN A 87 -21.83 56.27 25.53
CA ASN A 87 -22.04 55.87 26.93
C ASN A 87 -23.00 54.66 27.04
N GLU A 88 -22.85 53.71 26.11
CA GLU A 88 -23.66 52.50 26.00
C GLU A 88 -22.91 51.28 26.56
N LYS A 89 -23.66 50.28 27.03
CA LYS A 89 -23.12 49.03 27.56
C LYS A 89 -23.81 47.85 26.91
N ALA A 90 -23.01 46.88 26.50
CA ALA A 90 -23.46 45.59 26.00
C ALA A 90 -22.65 44.47 26.62
N GLN A 91 -23.14 43.24 26.48
CA GLN A 91 -22.45 42.03 26.88
C GLN A 91 -22.15 41.15 25.67
N GLY A 92 -20.90 40.68 25.59
CA GLY A 92 -20.48 39.64 24.66
C GLY A 92 -20.38 38.30 25.38
N VAL A 93 -21.23 37.34 25.03
CA VAL A 93 -21.12 35.94 25.49
C VAL A 93 -20.07 35.24 24.62
N VAL A 94 -19.08 34.61 25.25
CA VAL A 94 -17.97 33.93 24.58
C VAL A 94 -18.01 32.45 24.94
N ASN A 95 -18.31 31.60 23.96
CA ASN A 95 -18.25 30.14 24.07
C ASN A 95 -16.96 29.65 23.42
N VAL A 96 -16.03 29.07 24.18
CA VAL A 96 -14.79 28.47 23.66
C VAL A 96 -14.91 26.96 23.72
N ILE A 97 -14.81 26.28 22.57
CA ILE A 97 -14.87 24.82 22.46
C ILE A 97 -13.50 24.32 22.04
N ILE A 98 -12.78 23.66 22.96
CA ILE A 98 -11.44 23.13 22.69
C ILE A 98 -11.53 21.64 22.34
N LYS A 99 -11.03 21.26 21.17
CA LYS A 99 -10.82 19.88 20.73
C LYS A 99 -9.33 19.57 20.65
N MET A 100 -8.95 18.36 21.03
CA MET A 100 -7.60 17.83 20.80
C MET A 100 -7.55 17.18 19.42
N VAL A 101 -6.55 17.53 18.60
CA VAL A 101 -6.28 16.85 17.33
C VAL A 101 -5.19 15.80 17.59
N PRO A 102 -5.52 14.49 17.59
CA PRO A 102 -4.53 13.45 17.81
C PRO A 102 -3.62 13.29 16.58
N ALA A 103 -2.43 12.70 16.79
CA ALA A 103 -1.48 12.42 15.71
C ALA A 103 -2.13 11.63 14.56
N THR A 104 -2.94 10.62 14.88
CA THR A 104 -3.64 9.77 13.89
C THR A 104 -4.62 10.55 13.00
N ALA A 105 -5.27 11.59 13.52
CA ALA A 105 -6.14 12.48 12.73
C ALA A 105 -5.32 13.30 11.73
N PHE A 106 -4.16 13.80 12.18
CA PHE A 106 -3.23 14.55 11.34
C PHE A 106 -2.57 13.66 10.28
N GLU A 107 -2.21 12.42 10.61
CA GLU A 107 -1.64 11.45 9.65
C GLU A 107 -2.67 11.03 8.57
N ASN A 108 -3.96 10.94 8.94
CA ASN A 108 -5.05 10.57 8.04
C ASN A 108 -5.84 11.78 7.51
N GLN A 109 -5.14 12.89 7.27
CA GLN A 109 -5.78 14.13 6.85
C GLN A 109 -6.12 14.16 5.36
N GLY A 110 -7.36 14.55 5.04
CA GLY A 110 -7.70 15.10 3.74
C GLY A 110 -7.28 16.57 3.67
N ALA A 111 -6.98 17.06 2.48
CA ALA A 111 -6.66 18.46 2.27
C ALA A 111 -7.31 19.01 1.01
N ILE A 112 -7.63 20.31 1.02
CA ILE A 112 -8.19 21.01 -0.12
C ILE A 112 -7.57 22.41 -0.19
N ARG A 113 -7.17 22.81 -1.39
CA ARG A 113 -6.72 24.19 -1.67
C ARG A 113 -7.83 24.95 -2.35
N ILE A 114 -8.32 26.01 -1.70
CA ILE A 114 -9.40 26.85 -2.22
C ILE A 114 -8.79 28.17 -2.70
N MET A 115 -9.19 28.64 -3.87
CA MET A 115 -8.75 29.93 -4.41
C MET A 115 -9.16 31.07 -3.46
N LEU A 116 -8.24 31.97 -3.13
CA LEU A 116 -8.58 33.31 -2.62
C LEU A 116 -8.55 34.29 -3.79
N SER A 117 -9.29 35.40 -3.67
CA SER A 117 -9.51 36.41 -4.73
C SER A 117 -8.34 36.60 -5.72
N PRO A 118 -8.59 36.69 -7.04
CA PRO A 118 -9.90 36.74 -7.70
C PRO A 118 -10.55 35.36 -7.93
N ASN A 119 -11.89 35.32 -8.11
CA ASN A 119 -12.67 34.12 -8.42
C ASN A 119 -12.63 33.02 -7.34
N GLY A 120 -12.50 33.44 -6.10
CA GLY A 120 -12.43 32.59 -4.92
C GLY A 120 -13.07 33.28 -3.73
N LEU A 121 -12.68 32.87 -2.52
CA LEU A 121 -13.13 33.56 -1.31
C LEU A 121 -12.38 34.89 -1.13
N ASP A 122 -13.08 35.90 -0.60
CA ASP A 122 -12.48 37.23 -0.38
C ASP A 122 -11.41 37.25 0.72
N SER A 123 -11.55 36.35 1.70
CA SER A 123 -10.64 36.22 2.84
C SER A 123 -10.77 34.83 3.47
N PRO A 124 -9.81 34.39 4.30
CA PRO A 124 -9.96 33.18 5.11
C PRO A 124 -11.25 33.16 5.95
N GLY A 125 -11.64 34.32 6.50
CA GLY A 125 -12.86 34.46 7.29
C GLY A 125 -14.15 34.19 6.50
N SER A 126 -14.15 34.44 5.18
CA SER A 126 -15.32 34.15 4.33
C SER A 126 -15.64 32.66 4.25
N PHE A 127 -14.66 31.76 4.48
CA PHE A 127 -14.90 30.32 4.49
C PHE A 127 -15.78 29.86 5.67
N ILE A 128 -15.67 30.54 6.81
CA ILE A 128 -16.39 30.17 8.06
C ILE A 128 -17.55 31.10 8.37
N ARG A 129 -17.73 32.17 7.58
CA ARG A 129 -18.81 33.14 7.76
C ARG A 129 -20.15 32.52 7.42
N VAL A 130 -21.08 32.59 8.38
CA VAL A 130 -22.47 32.17 8.20
C VAL A 130 -23.20 33.21 7.36
N ASP A 131 -23.87 32.76 6.29
CA ASP A 131 -24.69 33.59 5.43
C ASP A 131 -26.18 33.54 5.83
N SER A 132 -27.05 34.17 5.03
CA SER A 132 -28.49 34.24 5.30
C SER A 132 -29.20 32.88 5.31
N THR A 133 -28.59 31.82 4.80
CA THR A 133 -29.12 30.45 4.86
C THR A 133 -28.83 29.75 6.19
N GLY A 134 -28.06 30.38 7.08
CA GLY A 134 -27.59 29.76 8.32
C GLY A 134 -26.43 28.79 8.12
N SER A 135 -25.80 28.78 6.94
CA SER A 135 -24.64 27.94 6.62
C SER A 135 -23.43 28.79 6.22
N SER A 136 -22.24 28.22 6.33
CA SER A 136 -20.99 28.77 5.79
C SER A 136 -20.45 27.88 4.67
N PRO A 137 -19.53 28.39 3.82
CA PRO A 137 -18.82 27.53 2.87
C PRO A 137 -18.19 26.29 3.53
N MET A 138 -17.64 26.44 4.74
CA MET A 138 -17.13 25.33 5.55
C MET A 138 -18.22 24.34 5.93
N SER A 139 -19.36 24.77 6.47
CA SER A 139 -20.42 23.83 6.88
C SER A 139 -21.02 23.10 5.67
N ARG A 140 -21.12 23.77 4.52
CA ARG A 140 -21.54 23.14 3.25
C ARG A 140 -20.53 22.12 2.75
N PHE A 141 -19.24 22.41 2.84
CA PHE A 141 -18.17 21.46 2.54
C PHE A 141 -18.25 20.22 3.45
N VAL A 142 -18.34 20.43 4.77
CA VAL A 142 -18.48 19.35 5.77
C VAL A 142 -19.70 18.49 5.48
N ASN A 143 -20.86 19.10 5.24
CA ASN A 143 -22.10 18.38 4.94
C ASN A 143 -21.96 17.53 3.67
N LYS A 144 -21.41 18.10 2.58
CA LYS A 144 -21.20 17.37 1.33
C LYS A 144 -20.24 16.19 1.48
N MET A 145 -19.13 16.41 2.18
CA MET A 145 -18.19 15.32 2.45
C MET A 145 -18.81 14.21 3.31
N ASN A 146 -19.65 14.56 4.29
CA ASN A 146 -20.38 13.57 5.07
C ASN A 146 -21.42 12.81 4.22
N GLU A 147 -22.10 13.47 3.28
CA GLU A 147 -22.99 12.81 2.30
C GLU A 147 -22.23 11.77 1.47
N TYR A 148 -21.02 12.09 0.99
CA TYR A 148 -20.19 11.16 0.22
C TYR A 148 -19.59 10.02 1.06
N LEU A 149 -19.63 10.14 2.39
CA LEU A 149 -19.20 9.12 3.36
C LEU A 149 -20.41 8.39 3.99
N ASP A 150 -21.56 8.41 3.32
CA ASP A 150 -22.82 7.77 3.72
C ASP A 150 -23.36 8.25 5.09
N GLY A 151 -22.95 9.44 5.55
CA GLY A 151 -23.35 10.01 6.84
C GLY A 151 -22.79 9.28 8.08
N ASN A 152 -21.91 8.29 7.88
CA ASN A 152 -21.42 7.41 8.95
C ASN A 152 -20.14 7.93 9.63
N SER A 153 -19.65 9.12 9.25
CA SER A 153 -18.41 9.68 9.76
C SER A 153 -18.62 11.09 10.30
N GLU A 154 -17.94 11.42 11.40
CA GLU A 154 -17.78 12.80 11.84
C GLU A 154 -16.55 13.40 11.15
N LEU A 155 -16.68 14.64 10.65
CA LEU A 155 -15.62 15.34 9.93
C LEU A 155 -15.18 16.58 10.69
N ASP A 156 -13.91 16.62 11.04
CA ASP A 156 -13.28 17.71 11.78
C ASP A 156 -12.34 18.50 10.86
N VAL A 157 -12.71 19.76 10.57
CA VAL A 157 -11.78 20.72 9.95
C VAL A 157 -10.90 21.31 11.04
N PHE A 158 -9.63 20.93 11.03
CA PHE A 158 -8.71 21.27 12.12
C PHE A 158 -7.66 22.32 11.74
N SER A 159 -7.45 22.61 10.45
CA SER A 159 -6.52 23.66 9.99
C SER A 159 -7.14 24.44 8.84
N ILE A 160 -7.11 25.76 8.94
CA ILE A 160 -7.52 26.71 7.90
C ILE A 160 -6.43 27.77 7.87
N LYS A 161 -5.63 27.79 6.80
CA LYS A 161 -4.44 28.64 6.72
C LYS A 161 -4.31 29.25 5.34
N GLN A 162 -4.09 30.56 5.30
CA GLN A 162 -3.76 31.23 4.05
C GLN A 162 -2.34 30.85 3.62
N ASP A 163 -2.17 30.52 2.35
CA ASP A 163 -0.89 30.19 1.74
C ASP A 163 -0.81 30.77 0.31
N GLN A 164 0.32 30.55 -0.37
CA GLN A 164 0.50 30.84 -1.79
C GLN A 164 0.92 29.57 -2.51
N ILE A 165 0.31 29.32 -3.66
CA ILE A 165 0.69 28.22 -4.55
C ILE A 165 1.27 28.81 -5.82
N VAL A 166 2.31 28.23 -6.39
CA VAL A 166 2.76 28.59 -7.74
C VAL A 166 1.97 27.78 -8.75
N LEU A 167 1.20 28.43 -9.61
CA LEU A 167 0.51 27.82 -10.75
C LEU A 167 1.23 28.24 -12.03
N GLN A 168 2.20 27.43 -12.47
CA GLN A 168 3.00 27.68 -13.68
C GLN A 168 3.69 29.07 -13.64
N ASN A 169 3.00 30.11 -14.11
CA ASN A 169 3.52 31.47 -14.31
C ASN A 169 2.98 32.52 -13.31
N TYR A 170 2.11 32.15 -12.36
CA TYR A 170 1.59 33.07 -11.36
C TYR A 170 1.41 32.38 -10.01
N ALA A 171 1.41 33.15 -8.92
CA ALA A 171 1.33 32.62 -7.56
C ALA A 171 0.06 33.15 -6.85
N PRO A 172 -1.13 32.55 -7.07
CA PRO A 172 -2.33 33.01 -6.40
C PRO A 172 -2.27 32.68 -4.91
N THR A 173 -2.92 33.55 -4.12
CA THR A 173 -3.18 33.27 -2.72
C THR A 173 -4.27 32.21 -2.63
N VAL A 174 -4.08 31.23 -1.75
CA VAL A 174 -5.01 30.13 -1.53
C VAL A 174 -5.30 29.96 -0.05
N LEU A 175 -6.36 29.22 0.24
CA LEU A 175 -6.73 28.77 1.57
C LEU A 175 -6.50 27.26 1.63
N ASP A 176 -5.49 26.84 2.38
CA ASP A 176 -5.22 25.44 2.69
C ASP A 176 -6.13 25.02 3.85
N VAL A 177 -7.05 24.10 3.57
CA VAL A 177 -7.97 23.53 4.54
C VAL A 177 -7.63 22.06 4.73
N ARG A 178 -7.33 21.65 5.97
CA ARG A 178 -7.05 20.25 6.33
C ARG A 178 -8.08 19.75 7.31
N PHE A 179 -8.50 18.52 7.10
CA PHE A 179 -9.58 17.89 7.85
C PHE A 179 -9.35 16.39 7.98
N SER A 180 -10.05 15.77 8.91
CA SER A 180 -10.07 14.32 9.09
C SER A 180 -11.51 13.85 9.21
N ALA A 181 -11.82 12.65 8.72
CA ALA A 181 -13.10 12.00 8.96
C ALA A 181 -12.90 10.72 9.77
N HIS A 182 -13.75 10.45 10.75
CA HIS A 182 -13.64 9.25 11.57
C HIS A 182 -14.99 8.57 11.81
N ALA A 183 -14.97 7.23 11.75
CA ALA A 183 -16.06 6.34 12.15
C ALA A 183 -15.57 5.27 13.17
N SER A 184 -14.35 5.45 13.71
CA SER A 184 -13.52 4.43 14.38
C SER A 184 -13.26 3.21 13.47
N PRO A 185 -12.23 3.23 12.60
CA PRO A 185 -11.05 4.12 12.55
C PRO A 185 -11.22 5.44 11.76
N TYR A 186 -10.15 6.23 11.65
CA TYR A 186 -10.05 7.37 10.73
C TYR A 186 -10.08 6.90 9.27
N LYS A 187 -10.71 7.70 8.39
CA LYS A 187 -10.76 7.46 6.94
C LYS A 187 -9.44 7.82 6.28
N SER A 188 -9.05 7.07 5.25
CA SER A 188 -7.75 7.26 4.62
C SER A 188 -7.67 8.56 3.82
N PRO A 189 -6.48 9.18 3.72
CA PRO A 189 -6.30 10.39 2.93
C PRO A 189 -6.52 10.15 1.43
N ILE A 190 -6.33 8.93 0.95
CA ILE A 190 -6.61 8.52 -0.44
C ILE A 190 -8.10 8.65 -0.72
N LEU A 191 -8.95 8.09 0.13
CA LEU A 191 -10.40 8.21 0.03
C LEU A 191 -10.83 9.67 0.09
N LEU A 192 -10.37 10.43 1.10
CA LEU A 192 -10.81 11.82 1.29
C LEU A 192 -10.43 12.73 0.12
N ASN A 193 -9.18 12.66 -0.35
CA ASN A 193 -8.74 13.45 -1.50
C ASN A 193 -9.37 12.94 -2.81
N GLY A 194 -9.58 11.62 -2.94
CA GLY A 194 -10.28 11.01 -4.06
C GLY A 194 -11.72 11.49 -4.19
N LEU A 195 -12.47 11.55 -3.09
CA LEU A 195 -13.84 12.09 -3.06
C LEU A 195 -13.87 13.58 -3.45
N ILE A 196 -12.92 14.38 -2.98
CA ILE A 196 -12.81 15.79 -3.40
C ILE A 196 -12.58 15.87 -4.91
N ALA A 197 -11.71 15.02 -5.47
CA ALA A 197 -11.44 15.01 -6.90
C ALA A 197 -12.67 14.53 -7.71
N GLN A 198 -13.37 13.50 -7.24
CA GLN A 198 -14.56 12.94 -7.86
C GLN A 198 -15.75 13.92 -7.87
N TYR A 199 -15.98 14.59 -6.75
CA TYR A 199 -17.12 15.47 -6.51
C TYR A 199 -16.77 16.97 -6.62
N ARG A 200 -15.66 17.31 -7.28
CA ARG A 200 -15.11 18.68 -7.33
C ARG A 200 -16.14 19.72 -7.78
N SER A 201 -16.86 19.46 -8.88
CA SER A 201 -17.85 20.40 -9.42
C SER A 201 -18.97 20.71 -8.40
N GLU A 202 -19.44 19.71 -7.68
CA GLU A 202 -20.48 19.88 -6.65
C GLU A 202 -19.93 20.62 -5.43
N LEU A 203 -18.70 20.31 -5.02
CA LEU A 203 -18.02 20.99 -3.90
C LEU A 203 -17.72 22.46 -4.23
N GLU A 204 -17.27 22.78 -5.45
CA GLU A 204 -17.06 24.17 -5.90
C GLU A 204 -18.37 24.96 -5.84
N GLN A 205 -19.48 24.36 -6.26
CA GLN A 205 -20.81 24.97 -6.17
C GLN A 205 -21.27 25.15 -4.72
N ALA A 206 -21.03 24.16 -3.86
CA ALA A 206 -21.39 24.21 -2.45
C ALA A 206 -20.57 25.23 -1.66
N ILE A 207 -19.26 25.33 -1.93
CA ILE A 207 -18.36 26.28 -1.28
C ILE A 207 -18.58 27.70 -1.84
N GLY A 208 -18.87 27.80 -3.14
CA GLY A 208 -18.92 29.07 -3.86
C GLY A 208 -17.54 29.61 -4.24
N ALA A 209 -16.55 28.72 -4.39
CA ALA A 209 -15.18 29.08 -4.73
C ALA A 209 -14.48 27.97 -5.53
N THR A 210 -13.47 28.36 -6.32
CA THR A 210 -12.68 27.40 -7.13
C THR A 210 -11.82 26.52 -6.23
N ILE A 211 -11.85 25.20 -6.46
CA ILE A 211 -10.97 24.24 -5.81
C ILE A 211 -9.72 24.09 -6.67
N VAL A 212 -8.60 24.61 -6.18
CA VAL A 212 -7.31 24.58 -6.88
C VAL A 212 -6.78 23.15 -6.95
N SER A 213 -6.74 22.44 -5.83
CA SER A 213 -6.31 21.04 -5.76
C SER A 213 -7.06 20.25 -4.69
N ALA A 214 -7.28 18.97 -4.98
CA ALA A 214 -7.64 17.94 -4.00
C ALA A 214 -6.33 17.35 -3.47
N GLY A 215 -6.10 17.45 -2.16
CA GLY A 215 -4.79 17.24 -1.57
C GLY A 215 -3.84 18.43 -1.74
N ILE A 216 -2.72 18.36 -1.02
CA ILE A 216 -1.58 19.26 -1.13
C ILE A 216 -0.41 18.44 -1.64
N ASP A 217 0.17 18.89 -2.75
CA ASP A 217 1.33 18.26 -3.37
C ASP A 217 2.38 19.33 -3.64
N MET A 218 3.49 19.23 -2.91
CA MET A 218 4.64 20.10 -3.03
C MET A 218 5.59 19.64 -4.14
N CYS A 219 5.47 18.39 -4.59
CA CYS A 219 6.40 17.77 -5.52
C CYS A 219 6.21 18.21 -6.97
N LYS A 220 5.07 18.82 -7.32
CA LYS A 220 4.73 19.18 -8.69
C LYS A 220 5.79 19.93 -9.47
N PHE A 221 6.41 20.95 -8.87
CA PHE A 221 7.46 21.75 -9.52
C PHE A 221 8.85 21.48 -8.94
N THR A 222 8.97 20.57 -7.97
CA THR A 222 10.26 20.21 -7.38
C THR A 222 11.03 19.31 -8.32
N VAL A 223 12.25 19.73 -8.66
CA VAL A 223 13.23 18.93 -9.39
C VAL A 223 14.00 18.05 -8.42
N CYS A 224 13.94 16.73 -8.58
CA CYS A 224 14.64 15.76 -7.76
C CYS A 224 15.19 14.61 -8.61
N ASP A 225 16.39 14.11 -8.30
CA ASP A 225 17.05 13.06 -9.10
C ASP A 225 16.42 11.67 -8.98
N LYS A 226 15.88 11.33 -7.80
CA LYS A 226 15.41 9.96 -7.49
C LYS A 226 13.90 9.86 -7.30
N GLY A 227 13.25 10.99 -7.03
CA GLY A 227 11.85 11.05 -6.66
C GLY A 227 11.58 12.14 -5.63
N CYS A 228 10.31 12.35 -5.31
CA CYS A 228 9.88 13.35 -4.35
C CYS A 228 8.72 12.85 -3.50
N GLN A 229 8.69 13.31 -2.26
CA GLN A 229 7.60 13.08 -1.33
C GLN A 229 7.14 14.41 -0.71
N THR A 230 5.82 14.59 -0.61
CA THR A 230 5.23 15.65 0.21
C THR A 230 5.14 15.19 1.66
N VAL A 231 5.73 15.96 2.58
CA VAL A 231 5.76 15.69 4.03
C VAL A 231 4.94 16.76 4.75
N ASN A 232 4.02 16.33 5.62
CA ASN A 232 3.15 17.24 6.38
C ASN A 232 3.73 17.49 7.77
N HIS A 233 3.72 18.75 8.20
CA HIS A 233 4.20 19.19 9.50
C HIS A 233 3.13 20.01 10.21
N ALA A 234 3.17 19.98 11.54
CA ALA A 234 2.36 20.83 12.40
C ALA A 234 3.19 21.22 13.64
N ASN A 235 2.94 22.42 14.17
CA ASN A 235 3.52 22.88 15.41
C ASN A 235 2.44 23.37 16.39
N GLU A 236 2.89 23.83 17.54
CA GLU A 236 2.07 24.23 18.68
C GLU A 236 1.46 25.64 18.54
N GLN A 237 1.64 26.34 17.41
CA GLN A 237 1.05 27.66 17.19
C GLN A 237 -0.37 27.57 16.62
N GLY A 238 -1.27 28.45 17.07
CA GLY A 238 -2.64 28.54 16.57
C GLY A 238 -2.79 29.53 15.42
N ILE A 239 -3.50 29.15 14.37
CA ILE A 239 -3.90 30.04 13.28
C ILE A 239 -5.33 30.50 13.50
N VAL A 240 -5.54 31.80 13.72
CA VAL A 240 -6.87 32.35 14.02
C VAL A 240 -7.53 32.87 12.75
N VAL A 241 -8.68 32.29 12.43
CA VAL A 241 -9.58 32.73 11.35
C VAL A 241 -10.87 33.20 12.00
N SER A 242 -11.22 34.48 11.81
CA SER A 242 -12.38 35.10 12.45
C SER A 242 -13.43 35.54 11.41
N ALA A 243 -14.69 35.24 11.70
CA ALA A 243 -15.87 35.75 11.01
C ALA A 243 -16.90 36.29 12.01
N ASN A 244 -16.45 37.16 12.91
CA ASN A 244 -17.26 37.80 13.95
C ASN A 244 -17.79 36.79 14.99
N GLN A 245 -18.99 36.24 14.75
CA GLN A 245 -19.67 35.30 15.66
C GLN A 245 -18.99 33.93 15.69
N THR A 246 -18.30 33.54 14.63
CA THR A 246 -17.58 32.27 14.54
C THR A 246 -16.10 32.54 14.39
N VAL A 247 -15.30 31.92 15.25
CA VAL A 247 -13.84 31.96 15.17
C VAL A 247 -13.31 30.53 15.21
N ILE A 248 -12.32 30.24 14.37
CA ILE A 248 -11.61 28.96 14.38
C ILE A 248 -10.14 29.24 14.65
N VAL A 249 -9.60 28.63 15.69
CA VAL A 249 -8.17 28.52 15.95
C VAL A 249 -7.73 27.16 15.43
N GLY A 250 -7.21 27.15 14.21
CA GLY A 250 -6.72 25.95 13.54
C GLY A 250 -5.30 25.60 13.97
N VAL A 251 -4.94 24.33 13.78
CA VAL A 251 -3.57 23.84 13.84
C VAL A 251 -2.72 24.55 12.79
N ASN A 252 -1.57 25.10 13.17
CA ASN A 252 -0.60 25.60 12.19
C ASN A 252 0.10 24.44 11.50
N ALA A 253 -0.48 23.99 10.40
CA ALA A 253 0.06 22.94 9.54
C ALA A 253 0.66 23.51 8.25
N TRP A 254 1.66 22.82 7.70
CA TRP A 254 2.25 23.12 6.40
C TRP A 254 2.80 21.84 5.75
N SER A 255 3.18 21.93 4.48
CA SER A 255 3.78 20.81 3.74
C SER A 255 5.11 21.24 3.15
N ASN A 256 6.08 20.33 3.17
CA ASN A 256 7.37 20.47 2.49
C ASN A 256 7.53 19.34 1.47
N ASP A 257 8.34 19.57 0.46
CA ASP A 257 8.87 18.54 -0.44
C ASP A 257 10.19 17.98 0.09
N THR A 258 10.45 16.71 -0.15
CA THR A 258 11.73 16.05 0.14
C THR A 258 12.11 15.16 -1.04
N CYS A 259 13.35 15.29 -1.52
CA CYS A 259 13.86 14.53 -2.67
C CYS A 259 14.19 13.07 -2.33
N ILE A 260 13.17 12.31 -1.93
CA ILE A 260 13.22 10.87 -1.67
C ILE A 260 12.10 10.21 -2.49
N CYS A 261 12.38 9.03 -3.02
CA CYS A 261 11.37 8.16 -3.65
C CYS A 261 10.56 7.47 -2.54
N PRO A 262 9.24 7.74 -2.39
CA PRO A 262 8.44 7.23 -1.28
C PRO A 262 8.01 5.77 -1.50
N VAL A 263 8.98 4.86 -1.50
CA VAL A 263 8.76 3.41 -1.59
C VAL A 263 8.79 2.78 -0.20
N PHE A 264 8.02 1.72 -0.01
CA PHE A 264 8.04 0.97 1.24
C PHE A 264 9.46 0.45 1.53
N THR A 265 9.98 0.84 2.69
CA THR A 265 11.23 0.32 3.23
C THR A 265 10.89 -0.50 4.48
N PRO A 266 11.23 -1.81 4.52
CA PRO A 266 10.96 -2.65 5.69
C PRO A 266 11.62 -2.08 6.95
N PRO A 267 10.85 -1.79 8.03
CA PRO A 267 11.42 -1.31 9.28
C PRO A 267 12.18 -2.43 10.01
N SER A 268 13.07 -2.04 10.92
CA SER A 268 13.82 -2.98 11.77
C SER A 268 13.03 -3.54 12.95
N SER A 269 11.80 -3.08 13.16
CA SER A 269 10.90 -3.52 14.24
C SER A 269 9.44 -3.20 13.87
N CYS A 270 8.51 -3.74 14.64
CA CYS A 270 7.08 -3.49 14.50
C CYS A 270 6.73 -2.01 14.64
N GLN A 271 5.85 -1.55 13.76
CA GLN A 271 5.29 -0.21 13.75
C GLN A 271 3.80 -0.27 13.39
N ALA A 272 3.07 0.80 13.72
CA ALA A 272 1.67 0.95 13.36
C ALA A 272 1.44 0.68 11.87
N ASN A 273 0.36 -0.03 11.53
CA ASN A 273 -0.05 -0.36 10.16
C ASN A 273 0.99 -1.14 9.33
N LEU A 274 2.01 -1.73 9.97
CA LEU A 274 2.97 -2.60 9.27
C LEU A 274 2.29 -3.87 8.79
N CYS A 275 1.62 -4.59 9.69
CA CYS A 275 0.73 -5.69 9.35
C CYS A 275 -0.68 -5.13 9.16
N LEU A 276 -1.23 -5.36 7.97
CA LEU A 276 -2.52 -4.84 7.54
C LEU A 276 -3.65 -5.75 8.03
N ASN A 277 -4.89 -5.28 7.91
CA ASN A 277 -6.10 -6.08 8.13
C ASN A 277 -6.16 -6.85 9.46
N SER A 278 -5.77 -6.19 10.55
CA SER A 278 -5.71 -6.77 11.90
C SER A 278 -4.69 -7.91 12.05
N GLY A 279 -3.69 -7.97 11.18
CA GLY A 279 -2.54 -8.86 11.35
C GLY A 279 -1.72 -8.50 12.59
N VAL A 280 -1.19 -9.50 13.27
CA VAL A 280 -0.35 -9.31 14.46
C VAL A 280 1.09 -9.14 14.01
N CYS A 281 1.74 -8.05 14.42
CA CYS A 281 3.16 -7.86 14.18
C CYS A 281 4.00 -8.51 15.28
N HIS A 282 4.95 -9.34 14.86
CA HIS A 282 5.94 -9.97 15.73
C HIS A 282 7.34 -9.44 15.39
N ASN A 283 8.06 -8.91 16.38
CA ASN A 283 9.44 -8.46 16.19
C ASN A 283 10.40 -9.63 15.97
N THR A 284 11.32 -9.50 15.01
CA THR A 284 12.39 -10.50 14.76
C THR A 284 13.79 -9.99 15.09
N TYR A 285 13.97 -8.72 15.44
CA TYR A 285 15.23 -8.12 15.93
C TYR A 285 16.52 -8.49 15.13
N PRO A 286 16.78 -7.83 13.97
CA PRO A 286 15.96 -6.83 13.33
C PRO A 286 14.90 -7.47 12.42
N GLY A 287 13.89 -6.68 12.08
CA GLY A 287 12.80 -7.04 11.20
C GLY A 287 11.54 -7.41 11.95
N PHE A 288 10.59 -7.95 11.20
CA PHE A 288 9.26 -8.29 11.67
C PHE A 288 8.71 -9.51 10.93
N PHE A 289 7.63 -10.06 11.47
CA PHE A 289 6.80 -11.08 10.86
C PHE A 289 5.33 -10.73 11.12
N CYS A 290 4.50 -10.82 10.08
CA CYS A 290 3.06 -10.60 10.22
C CYS A 290 2.32 -11.93 10.29
N GLU A 291 1.63 -12.16 11.40
CA GLU A 291 0.67 -13.25 11.53
C GLU A 291 -0.67 -12.82 10.94
N CYS A 292 -1.06 -13.47 9.85
CA CYS A 292 -2.32 -13.21 9.16
C CYS A 292 -3.38 -14.21 9.59
N ARG A 293 -4.45 -13.71 10.23
CA ARG A 293 -5.52 -14.51 10.83
C ARG A 293 -6.77 -14.64 9.93
N ASN A 294 -6.71 -14.16 8.68
CA ASN A 294 -7.78 -14.25 7.69
C ASN A 294 -7.30 -15.02 6.45
N ASN A 295 -8.12 -15.96 5.95
CA ASN A 295 -7.77 -16.83 4.83
C ASN A 295 -7.70 -16.13 3.46
N PHE A 296 -8.34 -14.98 3.29
CA PHE A 296 -8.25 -14.17 2.06
C PHE A 296 -7.09 -13.17 2.06
N LEU A 297 -6.45 -12.97 3.22
CA LEU A 297 -5.49 -11.89 3.47
C LEU A 297 -4.12 -12.46 3.78
N LYS A 298 -3.60 -13.25 2.84
CA LYS A 298 -2.40 -14.10 2.98
C LYS A 298 -1.11 -13.45 2.45
N GLY A 299 -1.18 -12.20 1.99
CA GLY A 299 0.03 -11.43 1.71
C GLY A 299 0.94 -11.37 2.95
N LEU A 300 2.24 -11.16 2.74
CA LEU A 300 3.23 -11.22 3.83
C LEU A 300 3.10 -10.13 4.89
N ARG A 301 2.33 -9.07 4.59
CA ARG A 301 1.87 -8.07 5.55
C ARG A 301 0.35 -8.12 5.72
N CYS A 302 -0.25 -9.28 5.46
CA CYS A 302 -1.68 -9.56 5.50
C CYS A 302 -2.51 -8.78 4.49
N GLN A 303 -1.94 -8.50 3.31
CA GLN A 303 -2.69 -8.01 2.15
C GLN A 303 -3.59 -9.10 1.57
N GLY A 304 -4.72 -8.73 0.97
CA GLY A 304 -5.36 -9.56 -0.04
C GLY A 304 -4.65 -9.42 -1.37
N THR A 305 -4.37 -10.56 -2.00
CA THR A 305 -3.59 -10.66 -3.24
C THR A 305 -4.43 -10.54 -4.50
N THR A 306 -5.76 -10.71 -4.40
CA THR A 306 -6.64 -10.84 -5.57
C THR A 306 -7.97 -10.10 -5.35
N ARG A 307 -8.50 -9.48 -6.41
CA ARG A 307 -9.83 -8.85 -6.45
C ARG A 307 -10.53 -9.09 -7.79
N SER A 308 -11.83 -9.35 -7.76
CA SER A 308 -12.67 -9.50 -8.95
C SER A 308 -13.45 -8.22 -9.28
N PHE A 309 -13.74 -8.06 -10.57
CA PHE A 309 -14.51 -6.96 -11.13
C PHE A 309 -15.52 -7.54 -12.13
N ASP A 310 -16.74 -7.04 -12.12
CA ASP A 310 -17.84 -7.55 -12.95
C ASP A 310 -18.00 -6.84 -14.31
N GLY A 311 -17.17 -5.82 -14.58
CA GLY A 311 -17.26 -4.95 -15.75
C GLY A 311 -17.92 -3.59 -15.49
N GLN A 312 -18.30 -3.29 -14.26
CA GLN A 312 -18.81 -1.98 -13.82
C GLN A 312 -18.04 -1.41 -12.62
N GLY A 313 -17.29 -2.26 -11.91
CA GLY A 313 -16.57 -1.89 -10.70
C GLY A 313 -15.28 -1.10 -10.93
N PHE A 314 -14.77 -0.56 -9.83
CA PHE A 314 -13.47 0.07 -9.70
C PHE A 314 -13.03 0.01 -8.23
N ALA A 315 -11.72 0.11 -8.00
CA ALA A 315 -11.15 0.20 -6.67
C ALA A 315 -10.02 1.25 -6.64
N TRP A 316 -9.92 1.98 -5.54
CA TRP A 316 -8.94 3.03 -5.29
C TRP A 316 -7.88 2.55 -4.31
N PHE A 317 -6.65 2.92 -4.64
CA PHE A 317 -5.47 2.68 -3.83
C PHE A 317 -4.62 3.94 -3.81
N LYS A 318 -3.62 3.94 -2.92
CA LYS A 318 -2.57 4.97 -2.93
C LYS A 318 -1.97 5.18 -4.35
N PRO A 319 -1.69 6.43 -4.73
CA PRO A 319 -1.06 6.71 -6.03
C PRO A 319 0.29 6.01 -6.16
N VAL A 320 0.72 5.79 -7.40
CA VAL A 320 2.08 5.34 -7.67
C VAL A 320 3.07 6.41 -7.19
N PRO A 321 4.19 6.00 -6.56
CA PRO A 321 5.10 6.95 -5.94
C PRO A 321 5.79 7.80 -7.02
N ALA A 322 5.98 9.10 -6.74
CA ALA A 322 6.63 10.04 -7.64
C ALA A 322 8.16 9.80 -7.66
N CYS A 323 8.58 8.71 -8.27
CA CYS A 323 9.97 8.28 -8.45
C CYS A 323 10.41 8.44 -9.91
N THR A 324 11.71 8.52 -10.15
CA THR A 324 12.28 8.57 -11.52
C THR A 324 12.38 7.20 -12.20
N SER A 325 12.11 6.14 -11.43
CA SER A 325 11.88 4.78 -11.93
C SER A 325 10.56 4.23 -11.40
N LEU A 326 9.89 3.46 -12.26
CA LEU A 326 8.59 2.88 -12.01
C LEU A 326 8.60 1.41 -12.44
N ASN A 327 8.19 0.51 -11.55
CA ASN A 327 8.01 -0.90 -11.84
C ASN A 327 6.62 -1.31 -11.37
N ILE A 328 5.69 -1.49 -12.30
CA ILE A 328 4.33 -1.95 -12.05
C ILE A 328 4.20 -3.35 -12.62
N SER A 329 3.88 -4.34 -11.78
CA SER A 329 3.49 -5.67 -12.24
C SER A 329 2.13 -6.06 -11.67
N LEU A 330 1.33 -6.76 -12.46
CA LEU A 330 0.08 -7.37 -12.02
C LEU A 330 -0.21 -8.61 -12.85
N GLN A 331 -1.05 -9.49 -12.31
CA GLN A 331 -1.64 -10.61 -13.02
C GLN A 331 -3.11 -10.33 -13.29
N PHE A 332 -3.63 -10.82 -14.42
CA PHE A 332 -5.05 -10.72 -14.73
C PHE A 332 -5.59 -11.99 -15.38
N LEU A 333 -6.88 -12.25 -15.14
CA LEU A 333 -7.65 -13.36 -15.69
C LEU A 333 -8.95 -12.79 -16.28
N THR A 334 -9.17 -12.99 -17.58
CA THR A 334 -10.41 -12.50 -18.23
C THR A 334 -10.75 -13.27 -19.51
N LYS A 335 -12.02 -13.15 -19.93
CA LYS A 335 -12.50 -13.47 -21.29
C LYS A 335 -12.85 -12.22 -22.10
N GLN A 336 -12.89 -11.05 -21.47
CA GLN A 336 -13.21 -9.78 -22.12
C GLN A 336 -12.04 -9.33 -22.99
N SER A 337 -12.29 -8.93 -24.23
CA SER A 337 -11.24 -8.52 -25.17
C SER A 337 -10.73 -7.10 -24.93
N ASN A 338 -11.51 -6.24 -24.27
CA ASN A 338 -11.12 -4.86 -23.98
C ASN A 338 -11.34 -4.59 -22.50
N GLY A 339 -10.43 -3.96 -21.77
CA GLY A 339 -10.67 -3.66 -20.36
C GLY A 339 -9.58 -2.79 -19.75
N LEU A 340 -9.97 -1.83 -18.92
CA LEU A 340 -9.04 -1.01 -18.17
C LEU A 340 -8.54 -1.77 -16.93
N LEU A 341 -7.26 -2.13 -16.91
CA LEU A 341 -6.66 -2.84 -15.78
C LEU A 341 -6.22 -1.85 -14.70
N LEU A 342 -5.51 -0.80 -15.10
CA LEU A 342 -4.91 0.17 -14.21
C LEU A 342 -4.94 1.57 -14.83
N TYR A 343 -5.32 2.56 -14.03
CA TYR A 343 -5.19 3.97 -14.34
C TYR A 343 -4.73 4.76 -13.12
N ASN A 344 -3.66 5.54 -13.24
CA ASN A 344 -3.37 6.60 -12.29
C ASN A 344 -3.13 7.90 -13.05
N GLY A 345 -3.89 8.94 -12.74
CA GLY A 345 -3.80 10.22 -13.43
C GLY A 345 -4.92 11.17 -12.99
N PRO A 346 -5.15 12.27 -13.73
CA PRO A 346 -6.08 13.32 -13.33
C PRO A 346 -7.54 12.84 -13.28
N MET A 347 -8.21 13.11 -12.17
CA MET A 347 -9.66 12.97 -12.02
C MET A 347 -10.32 14.33 -12.28
N GLY A 348 -10.73 14.55 -13.53
CA GLY A 348 -11.41 15.78 -13.96
C GLY A 348 -10.61 16.63 -14.94
N ASN A 349 -11.21 17.74 -15.34
CA ASN A 349 -10.66 18.62 -16.36
C ASN A 349 -9.62 19.59 -15.78
N ASN A 350 -8.57 19.84 -16.54
CA ASN A 350 -7.63 20.93 -16.27
C ASN A 350 -8.25 22.25 -16.74
N THR A 351 -8.86 22.98 -15.82
CA THR A 351 -9.43 24.32 -16.06
C THR A 351 -8.55 25.39 -15.44
N TYR A 352 -8.69 26.63 -15.94
CA TYR A 352 -7.97 27.78 -15.37
C TYR A 352 -8.22 27.91 -13.86
N GLY A 353 -7.17 28.29 -13.12
CA GLY A 353 -7.21 28.40 -11.66
C GLY A 353 -6.95 27.09 -10.90
N ARG A 354 -6.88 25.94 -11.58
CA ARG A 354 -6.59 24.65 -10.94
C ARG A 354 -5.13 24.26 -11.08
N ALA A 355 -4.68 23.39 -10.18
CA ALA A 355 -3.41 22.70 -10.34
C ALA A 355 -3.51 21.75 -11.55
N ASP A 356 -2.88 22.13 -12.65
CA ASP A 356 -2.82 21.37 -13.92
C ASP A 356 -1.99 20.08 -13.78
N TYR A 357 -2.61 18.96 -13.41
CA TYR A 357 -1.97 17.63 -13.45
C TYR A 357 -2.29 16.99 -14.79
N LYS A 358 -1.27 16.55 -15.53
CA LYS A 358 -1.43 15.94 -16.86
C LYS A 358 -0.82 14.56 -16.95
N ASP A 359 0.12 14.26 -16.06
CA ASP A 359 0.81 12.99 -16.00
C ASP A 359 -0.16 11.86 -15.74
N TYR A 360 0.07 10.73 -16.40
CA TYR A 360 -0.73 9.53 -16.18
C TYR A 360 0.05 8.27 -16.53
N VAL A 361 -0.40 7.15 -15.97
CA VAL A 361 -0.06 5.80 -16.41
C VAL A 361 -1.35 5.01 -16.61
N ILE A 362 -1.42 4.29 -17.72
CA ILE A 362 -2.52 3.42 -18.10
C ILE A 362 -1.96 2.05 -18.46
N ILE A 363 -2.58 0.98 -17.97
CA ILE A 363 -2.42 -0.37 -18.49
C ILE A 363 -3.81 -0.90 -18.84
N ARG A 364 -3.98 -1.38 -20.06
CA ARG A 364 -5.27 -1.84 -20.59
C ARG A 364 -5.10 -3.00 -21.54
N LEU A 365 -6.19 -3.74 -21.66
CA LEU A 365 -6.39 -4.76 -22.69
C LEU A 365 -7.20 -4.13 -23.82
N VAL A 366 -6.74 -4.28 -25.06
CA VAL A 366 -7.40 -3.80 -26.29
C VAL A 366 -7.36 -4.91 -27.32
N SER A 367 -8.52 -5.37 -27.76
CA SER A 367 -8.66 -6.51 -28.69
C SER A 367 -7.84 -7.75 -28.29
N GLY A 368 -7.82 -8.05 -26.99
CA GLY A 368 -7.09 -9.17 -26.39
C GLY A 368 -5.59 -8.94 -26.22
N ARG A 369 -5.08 -7.73 -26.46
CA ARG A 369 -3.65 -7.40 -26.42
C ARG A 369 -3.36 -6.31 -25.40
N ILE A 370 -2.21 -6.38 -24.75
CA ILE A 370 -1.85 -5.37 -23.75
C ILE A 370 -1.25 -4.13 -24.41
N GLN A 371 -1.76 -2.99 -23.96
CA GLN A 371 -1.28 -1.67 -24.27
C GLN A 371 -1.09 -0.91 -22.96
N ALA A 372 0.02 -0.18 -22.86
CA ALA A 372 0.23 0.83 -21.85
C ALA A 372 0.41 2.20 -22.50
N ASP A 373 0.17 3.25 -21.72
CA ASP A 373 0.45 4.62 -22.12
C ASP A 373 0.87 5.43 -20.89
N LEU A 374 1.91 6.25 -21.07
CA LEU A 374 2.48 7.08 -20.02
C LEU A 374 2.61 8.50 -20.54
N MET A 375 2.26 9.47 -19.71
CA MET A 375 2.55 10.88 -19.96
C MET A 375 3.40 11.40 -18.81
N PHE A 376 4.56 11.92 -19.15
CA PHE A 376 5.46 12.61 -18.23
C PHE A 376 5.42 14.10 -18.53
N ASN A 377 5.46 14.91 -17.47
CA ASN A 377 5.45 16.37 -17.53
C ASN A 377 4.30 16.99 -18.33
N GLY A 378 3.25 16.22 -18.62
CA GLY A 378 2.13 16.66 -19.46
C GLY A 378 2.48 17.04 -20.90
N ILE A 379 3.64 16.63 -21.44
CA ILE A 379 4.13 17.09 -22.76
C ILE A 379 3.76 16.11 -23.87
N VAL A 380 4.23 14.86 -23.79
CA VAL A 380 4.08 13.85 -24.85
C VAL A 380 3.55 12.55 -24.27
N ALA A 381 2.52 12.00 -24.90
CA ALA A 381 2.04 10.66 -24.61
C ALA A 381 3.00 9.59 -25.16
N ASN A 382 3.23 8.55 -24.38
CA ASN A 382 4.14 7.46 -24.69
C ASN A 382 3.38 6.13 -24.80
N PRO A 383 2.54 5.93 -25.83
CA PRO A 383 1.86 4.66 -26.04
C PRO A 383 2.87 3.58 -26.39
N ILE A 384 2.70 2.41 -25.78
CA ILE A 384 3.49 1.21 -26.00
C ILE A 384 2.54 0.00 -26.00
N GLN A 385 2.69 -0.89 -26.98
CA GLN A 385 1.82 -2.05 -27.15
C GLN A 385 2.60 -3.24 -27.68
N ILE A 386 2.15 -4.44 -27.32
CA ILE A 386 2.70 -5.70 -27.83
C ILE A 386 1.69 -6.29 -28.82
N SER A 387 1.81 -5.84 -30.08
CA SER A 387 0.88 -6.25 -31.15
C SER A 387 1.08 -7.68 -31.64
N GLY A 388 2.24 -8.28 -31.36
CA GLY A 388 2.61 -9.62 -31.82
C GLY A 388 2.18 -10.76 -30.90
N SER A 389 1.53 -10.48 -29.76
CA SER A 389 1.16 -11.51 -28.77
C SER A 389 0.08 -12.49 -29.27
N ASP A 390 -0.22 -13.52 -28.50
CA ASP A 390 -1.52 -14.17 -28.59
C ASP A 390 -2.59 -13.33 -27.90
N ALA A 391 -3.86 -13.71 -28.08
CA ALA A 391 -4.97 -13.08 -27.36
C ALA A 391 -4.94 -13.50 -25.89
N LEU A 392 -4.79 -12.52 -25.00
CA LEU A 392 -4.62 -12.70 -23.54
C LEU A 392 -5.95 -12.71 -22.78
N ASN A 393 -7.07 -12.72 -23.50
CA ASN A 393 -8.41 -12.96 -22.96
C ASN A 393 -8.81 -14.43 -23.15
N ASP A 394 -7.85 -15.34 -23.09
CA ASP A 394 -8.04 -16.78 -23.30
C ASP A 394 -8.56 -17.51 -22.04
N GLY A 395 -8.78 -16.79 -20.94
CA GLY A 395 -9.23 -17.33 -19.66
C GLY A 395 -8.14 -18.01 -18.85
N LYS A 396 -6.87 -17.68 -19.11
CA LYS A 396 -5.73 -18.01 -18.24
C LYS A 396 -5.21 -16.77 -17.54
N TRP A 397 -4.37 -17.00 -16.53
CA TRP A 397 -3.63 -15.94 -15.86
C TRP A 397 -2.50 -15.45 -16.76
N HIS A 398 -2.44 -14.14 -16.96
CA HIS A 398 -1.33 -13.48 -17.63
C HIS A 398 -0.70 -12.45 -16.71
N THR A 399 0.62 -12.34 -16.73
CA THR A 399 1.38 -11.34 -16.00
C THR A 399 1.75 -10.19 -16.94
N VAL A 400 1.43 -8.96 -16.55
CA VAL A 400 1.91 -7.76 -17.21
C VAL A 400 2.97 -7.12 -16.32
N THR A 401 4.09 -6.71 -16.91
CA THR A 401 4.96 -5.73 -16.25
C THR A 401 5.21 -4.53 -17.14
N LEU A 402 5.06 -3.35 -16.55
CA LEU A 402 5.50 -2.08 -17.09
C LEU A 402 6.67 -1.57 -16.24
N TYR A 403 7.84 -1.45 -16.87
CA TYR A 403 9.05 -0.91 -16.27
C TYR A 403 9.40 0.41 -16.95
N GLN A 404 9.76 1.40 -16.16
CA GLN A 404 10.33 2.66 -16.64
C GLN A 404 11.53 3.05 -15.78
N ASP A 405 12.61 3.48 -16.44
CA ASP A 405 13.85 3.93 -15.81
C ASP A 405 14.49 5.00 -16.69
N GLY A 406 14.36 6.26 -16.27
CA GLY A 406 14.57 7.41 -17.16
C GLY A 406 13.81 7.22 -18.46
N LYS A 407 14.51 7.39 -19.60
CA LYS A 407 13.92 7.30 -20.96
C LYS A 407 13.40 5.95 -21.36
N HIS A 408 13.80 4.92 -20.64
CA HIS A 408 13.57 3.56 -21.05
C HIS A 408 12.24 3.06 -20.49
N ILE A 409 11.24 2.93 -21.35
CA ILE A 409 9.97 2.26 -21.06
C ILE A 409 10.00 0.86 -21.65
N GLU A 410 9.62 -0.12 -20.85
CA GLU A 410 9.56 -1.52 -21.23
C GLU A 410 8.24 -2.13 -20.77
N LEU A 411 7.54 -2.76 -21.70
CA LEU A 411 6.32 -3.52 -21.47
C LEU A 411 6.61 -4.99 -21.75
N VAL A 412 6.24 -5.86 -20.81
CA VAL A 412 6.50 -7.31 -20.85
C VAL A 412 5.25 -8.08 -20.48
N ILE A 413 4.99 -9.17 -21.19
CA ILE A 413 3.95 -10.16 -20.92
C ILE A 413 4.58 -11.49 -20.56
N ASP A 414 4.05 -12.10 -19.50
CA ASP A 414 4.41 -13.41 -18.97
C ASP A 414 5.94 -13.62 -18.81
N ASN A 415 6.67 -12.54 -18.52
CA ASN A 415 8.13 -12.54 -18.44
C ASN A 415 8.82 -13.15 -19.68
N CYS A 416 8.19 -13.10 -20.86
CA CYS A 416 8.74 -13.64 -22.11
C CYS A 416 9.14 -15.12 -22.06
N TYR A 417 8.46 -15.95 -21.26
CA TYR A 417 8.79 -17.38 -21.18
C TYR A 417 8.62 -18.14 -22.51
N THR A 418 7.82 -17.62 -23.44
CA THR A 418 7.50 -18.26 -24.74
C THR A 418 8.45 -17.92 -25.88
N ILE A 419 9.44 -17.04 -25.70
CA ILE A 419 10.34 -16.63 -26.81
C ILE A 419 11.09 -17.82 -27.42
N VAL A 420 11.39 -17.73 -28.71
CA VAL A 420 12.13 -18.77 -29.45
C VAL A 420 13.37 -18.14 -30.09
N PRO A 421 14.56 -18.77 -30.00
CA PRO A 421 15.75 -18.26 -30.68
C PRO A 421 15.60 -18.36 -32.21
N ILE A 422 16.10 -17.35 -32.92
CA ILE A 422 16.21 -17.36 -34.38
C ILE A 422 17.54 -18.04 -34.74
N GLY A 423 17.46 -19.19 -35.40
CA GLY A 423 18.62 -19.99 -35.79
C GLY A 423 18.50 -21.44 -35.32
N THR A 424 19.57 -22.21 -35.47
CA THR A 424 19.59 -23.65 -35.14
C THR A 424 20.92 -24.04 -34.51
N GLY A 425 20.89 -24.85 -33.45
CA GLY A 425 22.09 -25.31 -32.74
C GLY A 425 22.94 -24.16 -32.18
N ASN A 426 24.25 -24.22 -32.39
CA ASN A 426 25.22 -23.25 -31.84
C ASN A 426 25.24 -21.88 -32.57
N LYS A 427 24.37 -21.67 -33.58
CA LYS A 427 24.30 -20.44 -34.37
C LYS A 427 22.96 -19.74 -34.16
N ILE A 428 22.70 -19.30 -32.92
CA ILE A 428 21.62 -18.34 -32.64
C ILE A 428 22.05 -17.00 -33.23
N ILE A 429 21.28 -16.50 -34.22
CA ILE A 429 21.56 -15.22 -34.90
C ILE A 429 20.75 -14.07 -34.32
N GLY A 430 19.74 -14.36 -33.51
CA GLY A 430 18.90 -13.36 -32.88
C GLY A 430 17.76 -14.01 -32.10
N ILE A 431 16.85 -13.18 -31.59
CA ILE A 431 15.66 -13.58 -30.87
C ILE A 431 14.53 -12.70 -31.36
N ASP A 432 13.36 -13.30 -31.58
CA ASP A 432 12.13 -12.53 -31.74
C ASP A 432 11.38 -12.55 -30.40
N ASP A 433 11.48 -11.45 -29.65
CA ASP A 433 10.72 -11.22 -28.42
C ASP A 433 9.52 -10.28 -28.65
N SER A 434 9.19 -9.95 -29.91
CA SER A 434 8.14 -8.97 -30.25
C SER A 434 6.72 -9.41 -29.86
N SER A 435 6.53 -10.70 -29.58
CA SER A 435 5.26 -11.27 -29.11
C SER A 435 5.01 -11.08 -27.61
N CYS A 436 6.04 -10.78 -26.81
CA CYS A 436 5.94 -10.69 -25.35
C CYS A 436 6.60 -9.44 -24.78
N ARG A 437 7.43 -8.73 -25.54
CA ARG A 437 8.18 -7.56 -25.08
C ARG A 437 8.13 -6.43 -26.08
N ARG A 438 8.03 -5.21 -25.55
CA ARG A 438 8.23 -3.98 -26.30
C ARG A 438 9.04 -3.01 -25.47
N VAL A 439 10.03 -2.40 -26.10
CA VAL A 439 10.81 -1.30 -25.53
C VAL A 439 10.54 -0.03 -26.32
N LYS A 440 10.45 1.09 -25.62
CA LYS A 440 10.32 2.44 -26.16
C LYS A 440 11.25 3.37 -25.43
N ILE A 441 11.92 4.25 -26.17
CA ILE A 441 12.72 5.34 -25.63
C ILE A 441 11.89 6.61 -25.78
N THR A 442 11.69 7.35 -24.69
CA THR A 442 10.99 8.64 -24.70
C THR A 442 11.92 9.74 -25.25
N ALA A 443 11.32 10.87 -25.64
CA ALA A 443 12.10 12.00 -26.14
C ALA A 443 12.61 12.92 -25.01
N ASP A 444 11.83 13.04 -23.93
CA ASP A 444 12.08 13.95 -22.80
C ASP A 444 13.06 13.34 -21.80
N ASP A 445 13.87 14.16 -21.13
CA ASP A 445 14.85 13.74 -20.10
C ASP A 445 14.25 13.71 -18.68
N ASP A 446 13.15 14.42 -18.46
CA ASP A 446 12.49 14.49 -17.15
C ASP A 446 11.21 13.63 -17.13
N GLU A 447 11.28 12.50 -16.43
CA GLU A 447 10.32 11.41 -16.56
C GLU A 447 9.76 10.92 -15.22
N ARG A 448 9.81 11.77 -14.20
CA ARG A 448 9.13 11.46 -12.94
C ARG A 448 7.62 11.58 -13.15
N LEU A 449 6.93 10.46 -13.01
CA LEU A 449 5.47 10.44 -13.04
C LEU A 449 4.89 11.08 -11.78
N ASN A 450 4.36 12.31 -11.87
CA ASN A 450 3.74 12.97 -10.72
C ASN A 450 2.21 12.90 -10.77
N VAL A 451 1.66 11.89 -10.10
CA VAL A 451 0.21 11.66 -10.00
C VAL A 451 -0.25 11.67 -8.55
N VAL A 452 -1.27 12.48 -8.27
CA VAL A 452 -1.76 12.72 -6.89
C VAL A 452 -3.14 12.14 -6.61
N ALA A 453 -3.91 11.85 -7.66
CA ALA A 453 -5.21 11.20 -7.52
C ALA A 453 -5.04 9.71 -7.18
N PRO A 454 -6.05 9.05 -6.59
CA PRO A 454 -6.01 7.63 -6.32
C PRO A 454 -5.63 6.80 -7.56
N LEU A 455 -4.84 5.74 -7.34
CA LEU A 455 -4.65 4.68 -8.31
C LEU A 455 -5.97 3.92 -8.46
N GLN A 456 -6.48 3.81 -9.68
CA GLN A 456 -7.73 3.14 -9.98
C GLN A 456 -7.48 1.81 -10.70
N ILE A 457 -8.05 0.74 -10.17
CA ILE A 457 -7.92 -0.63 -10.69
C ILE A 457 -9.30 -1.15 -11.11
N GLY A 458 -9.33 -1.88 -12.23
CA GLY A 458 -10.53 -2.50 -12.79
C GLY A 458 -11.50 -1.55 -13.49
N GLY A 459 -11.37 -0.24 -13.28
CA GLY A 459 -12.23 0.77 -13.90
C GLY A 459 -11.87 2.16 -13.41
N VAL A 460 -12.70 3.15 -13.76
CA VAL A 460 -12.62 4.50 -13.20
C VAL A 460 -13.93 4.89 -12.53
N ALA A 461 -13.82 5.58 -11.40
CA ALA A 461 -14.94 6.13 -10.68
C ALA A 461 -15.69 7.18 -11.51
N PRO A 462 -17.03 7.22 -11.47
CA PRO A 462 -17.79 8.26 -12.15
C PRO A 462 -17.49 9.63 -11.56
N LEU A 463 -17.29 10.64 -12.41
CA LEU A 463 -17.06 12.03 -11.98
C LEU A 463 -18.34 12.85 -12.00
N SER A 464 -18.50 13.72 -10.99
CA SER A 464 -19.65 14.62 -10.89
C SER A 464 -19.66 15.75 -11.93
N GLY A 465 -20.85 16.23 -12.24
CA GLY A 465 -21.05 17.44 -13.03
C GLY A 465 -20.36 17.44 -14.41
N LYS A 466 -19.52 18.46 -14.64
CA LYS A 466 -18.84 18.67 -15.93
C LYS A 466 -17.44 18.08 -15.99
N GLU A 467 -16.96 17.47 -14.90
CA GLU A 467 -15.64 16.86 -14.86
C GLU A 467 -15.56 15.66 -15.81
N ARG A 468 -14.47 15.53 -16.55
CA ARG A 468 -14.22 14.40 -17.44
C ARG A 468 -12.77 13.94 -17.26
N TYR A 469 -12.57 12.63 -17.38
CA TYR A 469 -11.22 12.08 -17.50
C TYR A 469 -10.58 12.49 -18.82
N PRO A 470 -9.23 12.48 -18.90
CA PRO A 470 -8.51 12.63 -20.15
C PRO A 470 -9.05 11.70 -21.26
N GLY A 471 -9.13 12.20 -22.49
CA GLY A 471 -9.69 11.47 -23.64
C GLY A 471 -9.01 10.11 -23.88
N VAL A 472 -7.73 9.98 -23.54
CA VAL A 472 -6.96 8.73 -23.65
C VAL A 472 -7.53 7.59 -22.78
N VAL A 473 -8.16 7.91 -21.65
CA VAL A 473 -8.82 6.94 -20.78
C VAL A 473 -10.19 6.59 -21.35
N THR A 474 -10.98 7.62 -21.71
CA THR A 474 -12.39 7.45 -22.11
C THR A 474 -12.58 6.92 -23.53
N ALA A 475 -11.62 7.12 -24.44
CA ALA A 475 -11.71 6.65 -25.83
C ALA A 475 -11.79 5.12 -25.96
N PHE A 476 -11.36 4.38 -24.94
CA PHE A 476 -11.31 2.91 -24.93
C PHE A 476 -12.01 2.31 -23.70
N ALA A 477 -12.65 3.14 -22.86
CA ALA A 477 -13.11 2.72 -21.54
C ALA A 477 -14.25 1.70 -21.62
N MET A 478 -13.89 0.44 -21.43
CA MET A 478 -14.74 -0.55 -20.80
C MET A 478 -14.10 -0.87 -19.45
N ASN A 479 -14.85 -0.74 -18.36
CA ASN A 479 -14.40 -1.27 -17.08
C ASN A 479 -14.14 -2.78 -17.25
N PHE A 480 -13.12 -3.26 -16.55
CA PHE A 480 -12.63 -4.61 -16.67
C PHE A 480 -13.58 -5.59 -16.00
N LYS A 481 -13.86 -6.70 -16.70
CA LYS A 481 -14.51 -7.87 -16.12
C LYS A 481 -13.49 -8.98 -16.00
N GLY A 482 -13.23 -9.46 -14.80
CA GLY A 482 -12.20 -10.45 -14.56
C GLY A 482 -11.64 -10.37 -13.15
N CYS A 483 -10.50 -11.00 -12.96
CA CYS A 483 -9.76 -10.94 -11.70
C CYS A 483 -8.40 -10.28 -11.94
N ILE A 484 -7.97 -9.45 -11.00
CA ILE A 484 -6.63 -8.87 -10.94
C ILE A 484 -5.95 -9.39 -9.68
N ARG A 485 -4.68 -9.78 -9.80
CA ARG A 485 -3.89 -10.41 -8.75
C ARG A 485 -2.48 -9.81 -8.67
N ASP A 486 -1.87 -9.85 -7.49
CA ASP A 486 -0.48 -9.50 -7.23
C ASP A 486 -0.06 -8.14 -7.81
N LEU A 487 -0.90 -7.12 -7.60
CA LEU A 487 -0.55 -5.75 -7.97
C LEU A 487 0.65 -5.30 -7.13
N MET A 488 1.77 -5.09 -7.80
CA MET A 488 3.00 -4.61 -7.18
C MET A 488 3.47 -3.33 -7.86
N VAL A 489 3.84 -2.33 -7.06
CA VAL A 489 4.42 -1.07 -7.52
C VAL A 489 5.72 -0.82 -6.75
N ASN A 490 6.85 -0.68 -7.46
CA ASN A 490 8.18 -0.47 -6.88
C ASN A 490 8.50 -1.39 -5.69
N ASN A 491 8.30 -2.70 -5.90
CA ASN A 491 8.52 -3.78 -4.93
C ASN A 491 7.51 -3.87 -3.77
N GLU A 492 6.50 -3.01 -3.73
CA GLU A 492 5.46 -3.08 -2.71
C GLU A 492 4.21 -3.77 -3.25
N LEU A 493 3.76 -4.81 -2.55
CA LEU A 493 2.49 -5.47 -2.82
C LEU A 493 1.33 -4.63 -2.28
N TYR A 494 0.44 -4.21 -3.18
CA TYR A 494 -0.77 -3.47 -2.86
C TYR A 494 -1.84 -4.43 -2.33
N ASP A 495 -2.63 -3.95 -1.38
CA ASP A 495 -3.68 -4.74 -0.76
C ASP A 495 -4.97 -4.71 -1.58
N LEU A 496 -5.07 -5.60 -2.57
CA LEU A 496 -6.27 -5.73 -3.40
C LEU A 496 -7.50 -6.22 -2.61
N GLY A 497 -7.28 -6.87 -1.46
CA GLY A 497 -8.37 -7.37 -0.62
C GLY A 497 -9.13 -6.26 0.11
N VAL A 498 -8.40 -5.26 0.62
CA VAL A 498 -8.98 -4.12 1.35
C VAL A 498 -8.48 -2.79 0.75
N PRO A 499 -9.12 -2.32 -0.35
CA PRO A 499 -8.79 -1.04 -0.96
C PRO A 499 -9.09 0.14 -0.03
N ASP A 500 -8.50 1.30 -0.32
CA ASP A 500 -8.86 2.57 0.35
C ASP A 500 -10.33 2.94 0.12
N TYR A 501 -10.84 2.58 -1.06
CA TYR A 501 -12.25 2.66 -1.44
C TYR A 501 -12.51 1.71 -2.61
N ALA A 502 -13.68 1.09 -2.67
CA ALA A 502 -14.10 0.34 -3.84
C ALA A 502 -15.60 0.38 -4.00
N ASN A 503 -16.05 0.19 -5.24
CA ASN A 503 -17.44 -0.11 -5.51
C ASN A 503 -17.71 -1.58 -5.17
N GLU A 504 -18.12 -1.84 -3.92
CA GLU A 504 -18.37 -3.20 -3.40
C GLU A 504 -19.60 -3.88 -4.04
N GLU A 505 -20.44 -3.15 -4.78
CA GLU A 505 -21.53 -3.76 -5.58
C GLU A 505 -20.99 -4.47 -6.82
N HIS A 506 -19.87 -3.99 -7.36
CA HIS A 506 -19.34 -4.39 -8.66
C HIS A 506 -17.89 -4.91 -8.60
N SER A 507 -17.37 -5.08 -7.40
CA SER A 507 -16.03 -5.58 -7.16
C SER A 507 -15.91 -6.17 -5.76
N GLU A 508 -15.23 -7.31 -5.63
CA GLU A 508 -15.13 -8.04 -4.36
C GLU A 508 -13.75 -8.70 -4.20
N ILE A 509 -13.36 -8.99 -2.96
CA ILE A 509 -12.13 -9.71 -2.64
C ILE A 509 -12.11 -11.12 -3.25
N GLY A 510 -10.93 -11.58 -3.69
CA GLY A 510 -10.76 -12.88 -4.30
C GLY A 510 -11.07 -12.88 -5.80
N CYS A 511 -11.35 -14.05 -6.36
CA CYS A 511 -11.68 -14.20 -7.78
C CYS A 511 -12.95 -15.02 -7.97
N GLN A 512 -14.07 -14.33 -8.20
CA GLN A 512 -15.37 -14.95 -8.43
C GLN A 512 -15.36 -15.97 -9.58
N LEU A 513 -14.55 -15.73 -10.62
CA LEU A 513 -14.48 -16.60 -11.79
C LEU A 513 -13.92 -18.00 -11.50
N THR A 514 -13.17 -18.15 -10.40
CA THR A 514 -12.49 -19.40 -10.03
C THR A 514 -13.02 -19.99 -8.72
N GLU A 515 -14.02 -19.35 -8.11
CA GLU A 515 -14.56 -19.72 -6.80
C GLU A 515 -15.08 -21.16 -6.76
N ALA A 516 -15.77 -21.59 -7.83
CA ALA A 516 -16.30 -22.95 -7.96
C ALA A 516 -15.21 -24.03 -7.96
N ALA A 517 -14.05 -23.76 -8.58
CA ALA A 517 -12.91 -24.69 -8.57
C ALA A 517 -12.20 -24.70 -7.21
N CYS A 518 -12.10 -23.53 -6.56
CA CYS A 518 -11.39 -23.37 -5.29
C CYS A 518 -12.22 -23.72 -4.05
N GLY A 519 -13.54 -23.88 -4.18
CA GLY A 519 -14.42 -24.38 -3.12
C GLY A 519 -14.50 -23.46 -1.90
N LEU A 520 -14.35 -22.14 -2.08
CA LEU A 520 -14.25 -21.18 -0.95
C LEU A 520 -15.50 -21.18 -0.04
N ASN A 521 -16.67 -21.47 -0.61
CA ASN A 521 -17.94 -21.58 0.12
C ASN A 521 -18.39 -23.04 0.35
N ASP A 522 -17.50 -24.02 0.14
CA ASP A 522 -17.84 -25.42 0.41
C ASP A 522 -17.90 -25.66 1.93
N ILE A 523 -18.82 -26.52 2.35
CA ILE A 523 -19.00 -26.94 3.74
C ILE A 523 -17.73 -27.63 4.26
N SER A 524 -16.98 -28.30 3.37
CA SER A 524 -15.70 -28.90 3.71
C SER A 524 -14.55 -27.89 3.92
N GLY A 525 -14.80 -26.60 3.71
CA GLY A 525 -13.78 -25.56 3.69
C GLY A 525 -13.07 -25.44 2.34
N PRO A 526 -12.17 -24.44 2.20
CA PRO A 526 -11.45 -24.16 0.95
C PRO A 526 -10.58 -25.35 0.53
N TYR A 527 -10.32 -25.44 -0.77
CA TYR A 527 -9.45 -26.49 -1.32
C TYR A 527 -8.05 -26.46 -0.70
N CYS A 528 -7.44 -25.27 -0.58
CA CYS A 528 -6.12 -25.06 0.02
C CYS A 528 -6.24 -24.75 1.52
N ILE A 529 -5.54 -25.51 2.36
CA ILE A 529 -5.60 -25.37 3.82
C ILE A 529 -4.61 -24.31 4.32
N HIS A 530 -3.33 -24.43 3.97
CA HIS A 530 -2.27 -23.46 4.31
C HIS A 530 -1.68 -22.84 3.04
N GLY A 531 -2.52 -22.17 2.25
CA GLY A 531 -2.09 -21.53 1.02
C GLY A 531 -3.22 -20.87 0.24
N GLU A 532 -2.86 -20.17 -0.81
CA GLU A 532 -3.81 -19.53 -1.73
C GLU A 532 -4.20 -20.50 -2.85
N CYS A 533 -5.50 -20.59 -3.13
CA CYS A 533 -6.00 -21.35 -4.27
C CYS A 533 -5.97 -20.52 -5.55
N ILE A 534 -5.38 -21.08 -6.60
CA ILE A 534 -5.35 -20.52 -7.95
C ILE A 534 -5.94 -21.53 -8.92
N SER A 535 -6.87 -21.08 -9.75
CA SER A 535 -7.38 -21.83 -10.90
C SER A 535 -7.45 -20.91 -12.11
N ASP A 536 -7.60 -21.47 -13.29
CA ASP A 536 -7.94 -20.76 -14.51
C ASP A 536 -9.28 -21.29 -15.08
N LEU A 537 -9.78 -20.68 -16.16
CA LEU A 537 -11.08 -21.03 -16.76
C LEU A 537 -10.99 -22.11 -17.84
N VAL A 538 -9.78 -22.59 -18.13
CA VAL A 538 -9.50 -23.55 -19.20
C VAL A 538 -9.27 -24.94 -18.61
N SER A 539 -8.33 -25.07 -17.68
CA SER A 539 -8.07 -26.28 -16.93
C SER A 539 -9.15 -26.53 -15.89
N ASN A 540 -9.63 -25.46 -15.24
CA ASN A 540 -10.58 -25.54 -14.12
C ASN A 540 -10.12 -26.51 -13.02
N VAL A 541 -8.80 -26.62 -12.82
CA VAL A 541 -8.17 -27.45 -11.79
C VAL A 541 -7.59 -26.51 -10.72
N PRO A 542 -8.01 -26.63 -9.45
CA PRO A 542 -7.44 -25.83 -8.38
C PRO A 542 -5.99 -26.26 -8.12
N LYS A 543 -5.12 -25.27 -7.96
CA LYS A 543 -3.72 -25.41 -7.55
C LYS A 543 -3.50 -24.57 -6.31
N CYS A 544 -2.64 -25.03 -5.39
CA CYS A 544 -2.34 -24.28 -4.19
C CYS A 544 -0.95 -23.66 -4.23
N LEU A 545 -0.86 -22.35 -3.97
CA LEU A 545 0.38 -21.70 -3.56
C LEU A 545 0.53 -21.83 -2.05
N CYS A 546 1.33 -22.81 -1.61
CA CYS A 546 1.46 -23.10 -0.19
C CYS A 546 2.28 -22.07 0.57
N ASP A 547 1.82 -21.76 1.78
CA ASP A 547 2.53 -20.97 2.77
C ASP A 547 3.92 -21.59 3.05
N PRO A 548 4.93 -20.77 3.44
CA PRO A 548 6.24 -21.30 3.79
C PRO A 548 6.15 -22.35 4.90
N GLY A 549 6.78 -23.52 4.69
CA GLY A 549 6.73 -24.65 5.63
C GLY A 549 5.60 -25.65 5.40
N TYR A 550 4.71 -25.41 4.43
CA TYR A 550 3.64 -26.33 4.03
C TYR A 550 3.78 -26.80 2.59
N GLY A 551 3.26 -27.99 2.30
CA GLY A 551 3.22 -28.61 0.99
C GLY A 551 2.11 -29.65 0.85
N GLY A 552 2.19 -30.46 -0.20
CA GLY A 552 1.09 -31.31 -0.65
C GLY A 552 0.14 -30.55 -1.59
N ASP A 553 -0.73 -31.30 -2.28
CA ASP A 553 -1.64 -30.74 -3.30
C ASP A 553 -2.65 -29.74 -2.70
N ARG A 554 -2.88 -29.81 -1.39
CA ARG A 554 -3.79 -28.95 -0.62
C ARG A 554 -3.08 -28.10 0.45
N CYS A 555 -1.74 -28.08 0.47
CA CYS A 555 -0.95 -27.42 1.52
C CYS A 555 -1.26 -27.92 2.94
N ASP A 556 -1.57 -29.19 3.08
CA ASP A 556 -1.97 -29.85 4.33
C ASP A 556 -0.80 -30.59 5.01
N ILE A 557 0.34 -30.71 4.33
CA ILE A 557 1.51 -31.43 4.82
C ILE A 557 2.54 -30.42 5.37
N PRO A 558 2.79 -30.37 6.70
CA PRO A 558 3.87 -29.57 7.25
C PRO A 558 5.23 -30.21 6.94
N PHE A 559 6.19 -29.42 6.46
CA PHE A 559 7.54 -29.92 6.19
C PHE A 559 8.35 -30.14 7.47
N LYS A 560 9.00 -31.31 7.53
CA LYS A 560 9.99 -31.61 8.57
C LYS A 560 11.30 -30.94 8.22
N TRP A 561 11.77 -30.08 9.11
CA TRP A 561 13.07 -29.43 9.01
C TRP A 561 14.20 -30.47 8.98
N VAL A 562 15.29 -30.11 8.30
CA VAL A 562 16.52 -30.91 8.25
C VAL A 562 17.73 -30.03 8.52
N GLU A 563 18.79 -30.60 9.08
CA GLU A 563 20.02 -29.90 9.42
C GLU A 563 21.18 -30.38 8.54
N PHE A 564 21.92 -29.41 7.97
CA PHE A 564 23.06 -29.65 7.11
C PHE A 564 24.36 -29.60 7.92
N GLY A 565 25.04 -30.75 8.02
CA GLY A 565 26.40 -30.84 8.55
C GLY A 565 27.49 -30.41 7.56
N PRO A 566 28.78 -30.57 7.89
CA PRO A 566 29.89 -30.29 6.98
C PRO A 566 29.82 -31.12 5.68
N GLY A 567 29.84 -30.44 4.52
CA GLY A 567 29.83 -31.09 3.20
C GLY A 567 28.52 -31.81 2.88
N SER A 568 27.41 -31.35 3.47
CA SER A 568 26.10 -31.96 3.27
C SER A 568 25.43 -31.48 2.01
N PHE A 569 24.70 -32.38 1.37
CA PHE A 569 23.92 -32.09 0.17
C PHE A 569 22.80 -33.12 0.00
N VAL A 570 21.82 -32.75 -0.81
CA VAL A 570 20.77 -33.62 -1.37
C VAL A 570 20.84 -33.47 -2.88
N GLU A 571 21.05 -34.58 -3.58
CA GLU A 571 21.04 -34.63 -5.05
C GLU A 571 19.74 -35.25 -5.53
N TYR A 572 19.17 -34.68 -6.58
CA TYR A 572 17.88 -35.07 -7.11
C TYR A 572 18.02 -35.74 -8.48
N ASP A 573 17.30 -36.84 -8.68
CA ASP A 573 17.03 -37.41 -9.99
C ASP A 573 15.79 -36.71 -10.57
N VAL A 574 15.96 -36.11 -11.74
CA VAL A 574 14.91 -35.41 -12.47
C VAL A 574 14.46 -36.30 -13.64
N LYS A 575 13.25 -36.87 -13.57
CA LYS A 575 12.73 -37.81 -14.59
C LYS A 575 12.14 -37.12 -15.82
N VAL A 576 11.81 -35.83 -15.73
CA VAL A 576 11.19 -35.02 -16.79
C VAL A 576 12.02 -33.77 -17.01
N GLY A 577 12.18 -33.31 -18.25
CA GLY A 577 12.86 -32.06 -18.53
C GLY A 577 12.24 -30.89 -17.74
N LEU A 578 13.08 -30.18 -16.98
CA LEU A 578 12.68 -28.92 -16.33
C LEU A 578 12.54 -27.82 -17.37
N GLU A 579 11.79 -26.76 -17.05
CA GLU A 579 11.74 -25.59 -17.93
C GLU A 579 13.14 -25.00 -18.09
N ASP A 580 13.55 -24.78 -19.34
CA ASP A 580 14.91 -24.36 -19.70
C ASP A 580 15.07 -22.82 -19.69
N LYS A 581 13.98 -22.08 -19.85
CA LYS A 581 13.97 -20.61 -20.02
C LYS A 581 13.70 -19.83 -18.74
N THR A 582 12.91 -20.42 -17.84
CA THR A 582 12.41 -19.83 -16.60
C THR A 582 12.87 -20.66 -15.41
N THR A 583 12.97 -20.05 -14.24
CA THR A 583 13.37 -20.74 -13.03
C THR A 583 12.80 -20.05 -11.81
N ASP A 584 11.98 -20.75 -11.04
CA ASP A 584 11.54 -20.31 -9.71
C ASP A 584 12.12 -21.23 -8.63
N VAL A 585 12.89 -20.67 -7.71
CA VAL A 585 13.55 -21.36 -6.60
C VAL A 585 13.11 -20.73 -5.30
N ASP A 586 12.48 -21.51 -4.42
CA ASP A 586 12.15 -21.06 -3.08
C ASP A 586 12.89 -21.91 -2.03
N VAL A 587 13.47 -21.27 -1.02
CA VAL A 587 14.17 -21.93 0.08
C VAL A 587 13.72 -21.32 1.41
N LEU A 588 13.14 -22.14 2.30
CA LEU A 588 12.95 -21.80 3.70
C LEU A 588 14.15 -22.33 4.48
N PHE A 589 14.96 -21.46 5.06
CA PHE A 589 16.19 -21.87 5.72
C PHE A 589 16.52 -21.04 6.96
N LEU A 590 17.32 -21.60 7.86
CA LEU A 590 17.94 -20.93 9.00
C LEU A 590 19.45 -20.92 8.73
N PRO A 591 20.12 -19.75 8.60
CA PRO A 591 21.51 -19.66 8.14
C PRO A 591 22.52 -20.43 8.99
N GLY A 592 22.39 -20.38 10.32
CA GLY A 592 23.34 -20.96 11.26
C GLY A 592 24.64 -20.15 11.38
N LYS A 593 25.45 -20.47 12.40
CA LYS A 593 26.69 -19.74 12.74
C LYS A 593 27.93 -20.20 11.96
N ALA A 594 27.84 -21.37 11.34
CA ALA A 594 28.98 -21.99 10.69
C ALA A 594 29.35 -21.27 9.39
N ASN A 595 30.60 -21.46 8.94
CA ASN A 595 31.12 -20.93 7.68
C ASN A 595 30.98 -19.41 7.48
N ALA A 596 30.85 -18.66 8.59
CA ALA A 596 30.64 -17.21 8.59
C ALA A 596 29.41 -16.78 7.75
N GLY A 597 28.32 -17.55 7.79
CA GLY A 597 27.10 -17.22 7.04
C GLY A 597 27.26 -17.35 5.52
N THR A 598 28.24 -18.13 5.06
CA THR A 598 28.40 -18.46 3.64
C THR A 598 28.03 -19.92 3.37
N GLY A 599 27.21 -20.17 2.35
CA GLY A 599 26.79 -21.52 1.97
C GLY A 599 25.89 -21.56 0.74
N GLU A 600 26.07 -22.60 -0.08
CA GLU A 600 25.18 -22.91 -1.20
C GLU A 600 23.83 -23.47 -0.72
N LEU A 601 22.73 -22.92 -1.21
CA LEU A 601 21.38 -23.42 -0.94
C LEU A 601 20.90 -24.27 -2.12
N GLY A 602 20.24 -23.69 -3.12
CA GLY A 602 19.79 -24.42 -4.31
C GLY A 602 20.73 -24.23 -5.48
N PHE A 603 21.17 -25.32 -6.10
CA PHE A 603 22.03 -25.32 -7.28
C PHE A 603 21.41 -26.18 -8.40
N ALA A 604 21.46 -25.69 -9.63
CA ALA A 604 21.16 -26.49 -10.81
C ALA A 604 22.21 -26.25 -11.90
N GLY A 605 22.61 -27.31 -12.59
CA GLY A 605 23.75 -27.28 -13.51
C GLY A 605 23.53 -28.07 -14.79
N ALA A 606 24.32 -27.72 -15.80
CA ALA A 606 24.50 -28.44 -17.05
C ALA A 606 25.92 -28.18 -17.60
N GLY A 607 26.90 -28.96 -17.14
CA GLY A 607 28.31 -28.75 -17.48
C GLY A 607 28.87 -27.49 -16.80
N GLU A 608 29.32 -26.50 -17.58
CA GLU A 608 29.80 -25.21 -17.05
C GLU A 608 28.65 -24.22 -16.75
N LYS A 609 27.44 -24.49 -17.25
CA LYS A 609 26.27 -23.64 -17.04
C LYS A 609 25.65 -23.94 -15.70
N TYR A 610 25.23 -22.91 -14.96
CA TYR A 610 24.61 -23.11 -13.66
C TYR A 610 23.65 -21.99 -13.25
N ILE A 611 22.82 -22.33 -12.27
CA ILE A 611 21.98 -21.45 -11.47
C ILE A 611 22.27 -21.79 -10.00
N SER A 612 22.46 -20.78 -9.18
CA SER A 612 22.80 -20.89 -7.77
C SER A 612 22.01 -19.90 -6.95
N THR A 613 21.54 -20.36 -5.79
CA THR A 613 21.02 -19.54 -4.70
C THR A 613 21.86 -19.85 -3.47
N SER A 614 22.37 -18.83 -2.82
CA SER A 614 23.33 -18.98 -1.73
C SER A 614 23.23 -17.83 -0.74
N ILE A 615 23.93 -17.99 0.38
CA ILE A 615 24.26 -16.90 1.29
C ILE A 615 25.76 -16.63 1.21
N GLU A 616 26.14 -15.36 1.18
CA GLU A 616 27.53 -14.91 1.20
C GLU A 616 27.71 -13.93 2.36
N ASN A 617 28.38 -14.35 3.44
CA ASN A 617 28.55 -13.54 4.65
C ASN A 617 27.20 -12.98 5.17
N TYR A 618 26.21 -13.87 5.26
CA TYR A 618 24.82 -13.57 5.61
C TYR A 618 24.09 -12.62 4.64
N SER A 619 24.64 -12.33 3.46
CA SER A 619 23.90 -11.64 2.39
C SER A 619 23.26 -12.67 1.45
N PRO A 620 21.95 -12.61 1.18
CA PRO A 620 21.30 -13.47 0.20
C PRO A 620 21.80 -13.14 -1.21
N THR A 621 22.18 -14.18 -1.94
CA THR A 621 22.78 -14.05 -3.28
C THR A 621 22.17 -15.08 -4.23
N ALA A 622 21.91 -14.67 -5.46
CA ALA A 622 21.58 -15.57 -6.57
C ALA A 622 22.53 -15.30 -7.73
N LYS A 623 23.06 -16.37 -8.33
CA LYS A 623 24.00 -16.30 -9.47
C LYS A 623 23.56 -17.24 -10.57
N PHE A 624 23.78 -16.84 -11.81
CA PHE A 624 23.65 -17.76 -12.93
C PHE A 624 24.61 -17.40 -14.06
N ASP A 625 25.10 -18.43 -14.75
CA ASP A 625 25.95 -18.31 -15.92
C ASP A 625 25.55 -19.36 -16.94
N PHE A 626 25.25 -18.93 -18.15
CA PHE A 626 24.89 -19.78 -19.27
C PHE A 626 25.85 -19.63 -20.45
N SER A 627 26.96 -18.93 -20.25
CA SER A 627 28.00 -18.79 -21.24
C SER A 627 28.63 -20.16 -21.53
N SER A 628 28.96 -20.40 -22.80
CA SER A 628 29.82 -21.51 -23.17
C SER A 628 31.22 -20.97 -23.41
N SER A 629 32.24 -21.69 -22.97
CA SER A 629 33.66 -21.37 -23.19
C SER A 629 34.06 -21.11 -24.65
N PHE A 630 33.18 -21.43 -25.62
CA PHE A 630 33.39 -21.21 -27.06
C PHE A 630 32.79 -19.91 -27.61
N ALA A 631 32.00 -19.15 -26.83
CA ALA A 631 31.50 -17.85 -27.26
C ALA A 631 32.58 -16.78 -27.08
N ALA A 632 32.95 -16.07 -28.16
CA ALA A 632 34.02 -15.06 -28.17
C ALA A 632 33.83 -13.86 -27.23
N SER A 633 32.70 -13.77 -26.53
CA SER A 633 32.47 -12.84 -25.42
C SER A 633 32.36 -13.63 -24.12
N SER A 634 33.41 -13.60 -23.28
CA SER A 634 33.28 -13.99 -21.88
C SER A 634 32.21 -13.10 -21.25
N THR A 635 31.00 -13.61 -21.09
CA THR A 635 29.97 -12.90 -20.32
C THR A 635 30.26 -13.17 -18.86
N THR A 636 30.30 -12.12 -18.05
CA THR A 636 30.41 -12.27 -16.61
C THR A 636 29.14 -12.95 -16.09
N PRO A 637 29.23 -13.83 -15.07
CA PRO A 637 28.06 -14.40 -14.43
C PRO A 637 27.13 -13.29 -13.96
N VAL A 638 25.82 -13.51 -14.09
CA VAL A 638 24.82 -12.57 -13.59
C VAL A 638 24.62 -12.83 -12.11
N GLU A 639 24.73 -11.79 -11.30
CA GLU A 639 24.64 -11.86 -9.85
C GLU A 639 23.61 -10.86 -9.32
N LEU A 640 22.71 -11.33 -8.47
CA LEU A 640 21.79 -10.52 -7.69
C LEU A 640 22.12 -10.76 -6.21
N GLN A 641 22.55 -9.72 -5.52
CA GLN A 641 22.84 -9.77 -4.08
C GLN A 641 22.08 -8.68 -3.35
N LEU A 642 21.40 -9.05 -2.26
CA LEU A 642 20.71 -8.09 -1.40
C LEU A 642 21.69 -7.50 -0.37
N THR A 643 22.55 -6.60 -0.81
CA THR A 643 23.67 -6.05 -0.01
C THR A 643 23.23 -5.23 1.20
N ASN A 644 22.03 -4.63 1.16
CA ASN A 644 21.46 -3.88 2.28
C ASN A 644 20.77 -4.78 3.32
N LEU A 645 20.77 -6.10 3.12
CA LEU A 645 20.17 -7.07 4.03
C LEU A 645 21.27 -8.00 4.58
N HIS A 646 21.40 -8.00 5.91
CA HIS A 646 22.28 -8.92 6.63
C HIS A 646 21.42 -9.85 7.48
N LEU A 647 21.38 -11.13 7.10
CA LEU A 647 20.63 -12.16 7.80
C LEU A 647 21.22 -12.43 9.20
N GLN A 648 20.37 -12.84 10.14
CA GLN A 648 20.80 -13.33 11.45
C GLN A 648 20.98 -14.85 11.42
N ASP A 649 21.91 -15.36 12.24
CA ASP A 649 22.26 -16.78 12.25
C ASP A 649 21.18 -17.70 12.85
N ASN A 650 20.27 -17.15 13.65
CA ASN A 650 19.35 -17.89 14.53
C ASN A 650 17.87 -17.70 14.17
N ILE A 651 17.58 -17.10 13.02
CA ILE A 651 16.22 -16.84 12.53
C ILE A 651 16.09 -17.46 11.15
N SER A 652 14.90 -17.95 10.83
CA SER A 652 14.59 -18.50 9.51
C SER A 652 14.19 -17.42 8.51
N TYR A 653 14.44 -17.67 7.23
CA TYR A 653 14.16 -16.77 6.12
C TYR A 653 13.55 -17.55 4.95
N TRP A 654 12.62 -16.90 4.25
CA TRP A 654 12.03 -17.41 3.01
C TRP A 654 12.66 -16.68 1.83
N MET A 655 13.62 -17.31 1.16
CA MET A 655 14.29 -16.76 -0.01
C MET A 655 13.63 -17.28 -1.28
N GLN A 656 13.32 -16.37 -2.20
CA GLN A 656 12.68 -16.67 -3.47
C GLN A 656 13.48 -16.03 -4.59
N PHE A 657 13.98 -16.85 -5.50
CA PHE A 657 14.66 -16.42 -6.70
C PHE A 657 13.83 -16.80 -7.91
N SER A 658 13.59 -15.83 -8.78
CA SER A 658 12.86 -16.03 -10.04
C SER A 658 13.70 -15.51 -11.20
N ARG A 659 13.81 -16.28 -12.28
CA ARG A 659 14.52 -15.93 -13.50
C ARG A 659 13.63 -16.19 -14.71
N SER A 660 13.73 -15.29 -15.67
CA SER A 660 13.15 -15.37 -17.00
C SER A 660 14.15 -14.80 -18.02
N PRO A 661 13.86 -14.84 -19.34
CA PRO A 661 14.75 -14.25 -20.33
C PRO A 661 14.97 -12.74 -20.20
N VAL A 662 14.03 -12.02 -19.60
CA VAL A 662 14.02 -10.55 -19.53
C VAL A 662 14.17 -9.99 -18.12
N ARG A 663 14.18 -10.86 -17.11
CA ARG A 663 14.25 -10.43 -15.71
C ARG A 663 14.78 -11.53 -14.80
N ALA A 664 15.56 -11.13 -13.81
CA ALA A 664 15.79 -11.89 -12.60
C ALA A 664 15.29 -11.10 -11.39
N SER A 665 14.79 -11.78 -10.36
CA SER A 665 14.47 -11.16 -9.08
C SER A 665 14.84 -12.06 -7.92
N LEU A 666 15.32 -11.45 -6.85
CA LEU A 666 15.64 -12.11 -5.60
C LEU A 666 14.87 -11.43 -4.49
N SER A 667 14.18 -12.23 -3.68
CA SER A 667 13.30 -11.77 -2.61
C SER A 667 13.60 -12.53 -1.32
N VAL A 668 13.55 -11.85 -0.18
CA VAL A 668 13.63 -12.47 1.15
C VAL A 668 12.46 -12.00 1.99
N ASP A 669 11.72 -12.98 2.53
CA ASP A 669 10.50 -12.83 3.31
C ASP A 669 9.42 -12.00 2.59
N GLY A 670 9.55 -11.87 1.26
CA GLY A 670 8.80 -10.98 0.36
C GLY A 670 8.68 -9.52 0.77
N VAL A 671 9.53 -9.06 1.69
CA VAL A 671 9.63 -7.65 2.09
C VAL A 671 10.92 -7.01 1.57
N HIS A 672 11.99 -7.79 1.39
CA HIS A 672 13.21 -7.34 0.74
C HIS A 672 13.27 -7.90 -0.67
N ARG A 673 13.37 -7.03 -1.68
CA ARG A 673 13.37 -7.47 -3.08
C ARG A 673 14.38 -6.69 -3.91
N GLY A 674 15.14 -7.43 -4.73
CA GLY A 674 15.98 -6.92 -5.80
C GLY A 674 15.47 -7.43 -7.13
N VAL A 675 15.45 -6.56 -8.14
CA VAL A 675 15.03 -6.90 -9.50
C VAL A 675 16.11 -6.43 -10.47
N LEU A 676 16.49 -7.30 -11.40
CA LEU A 676 17.45 -7.01 -12.45
C LEU A 676 16.79 -7.22 -13.82
N PRO A 677 16.62 -6.17 -14.64
CA PRO A 677 16.26 -6.32 -16.04
C PRO A 677 17.36 -7.06 -16.81
N LEU A 678 16.97 -8.03 -17.64
CA LEU A 678 17.87 -8.80 -18.48
C LEU A 678 17.61 -8.49 -19.95
N ASN A 679 18.64 -8.64 -20.77
CA ASN A 679 18.50 -8.56 -22.22
C ASN A 679 18.84 -9.93 -22.83
N PRO A 680 17.85 -10.68 -23.33
CA PRO A 680 18.07 -12.01 -23.88
C PRO A 680 18.96 -12.00 -25.13
N LEU A 681 19.12 -10.86 -25.82
CA LEU A 681 20.07 -10.71 -26.94
C LEU A 681 21.54 -10.65 -26.48
N LYS A 682 21.80 -10.32 -25.21
CA LYS A 682 23.15 -10.18 -24.65
C LYS A 682 23.50 -11.31 -23.68
N ILE A 683 22.50 -11.83 -22.98
CA ILE A 683 22.65 -12.83 -21.93
C ILE A 683 21.88 -14.07 -22.40
N PRO A 684 22.54 -15.22 -22.59
CA PRO A 684 21.83 -16.46 -22.87
C PRO A 684 20.82 -16.74 -21.76
N TYR A 685 19.74 -17.47 -22.04
CA TYR A 685 18.65 -17.66 -21.08
C TYR A 685 18.18 -19.12 -20.98
N GLN A 686 18.68 -20.00 -21.84
CA GLN A 686 18.32 -21.42 -21.87
C GLN A 686 19.37 -22.29 -21.18
N ILE A 687 18.90 -23.19 -20.32
CA ILE A 687 19.71 -24.22 -19.66
C ILE A 687 18.96 -25.54 -19.60
N ASP A 688 19.56 -26.59 -20.16
CA ASP A 688 19.05 -27.96 -20.09
C ASP A 688 19.58 -28.63 -18.81
N ILE A 689 18.93 -28.35 -17.68
CA ILE A 689 19.36 -28.82 -16.35
C ILE A 689 19.45 -30.34 -16.33
N ASN A 690 20.62 -30.88 -15.96
CA ASN A 690 20.85 -32.31 -15.75
C ASN A 690 21.39 -32.65 -14.35
N GLU A 691 21.69 -31.63 -13.55
CA GLU A 691 22.10 -31.73 -12.16
C GLU A 691 21.25 -30.77 -11.33
N LEU A 692 20.70 -31.27 -10.22
CA LEU A 692 19.92 -30.48 -9.27
C LEU A 692 20.31 -30.87 -7.85
N LEU A 693 20.69 -29.88 -7.05
CA LEU A 693 21.25 -30.03 -5.72
C LEU A 693 20.61 -29.05 -4.74
N LEU A 694 20.45 -29.52 -3.50
CA LEU A 694 20.31 -28.67 -2.31
C LEU A 694 21.58 -28.84 -1.47
N GLY A 695 22.28 -27.76 -1.19
CA GLY A 695 23.65 -27.78 -0.67
C GLY A 695 24.69 -27.89 -1.79
N ALA A 696 25.93 -28.20 -1.42
CA ALA A 696 27.03 -28.33 -2.38
C ALA A 696 27.75 -29.68 -2.22
N LEU A 697 27.90 -30.39 -3.34
CA LEU A 697 29.03 -31.28 -3.56
C LEU A 697 30.27 -30.37 -3.69
N SER A 698 31.45 -30.79 -3.26
CA SER A 698 32.69 -29.98 -3.37
C SER A 698 33.14 -29.80 -4.84
N VAL A 699 32.34 -29.09 -5.63
CA VAL A 699 32.52 -28.76 -7.04
C VAL A 699 32.72 -27.25 -7.08
N GLN A 700 33.86 -26.80 -7.61
CA GLN A 700 34.18 -25.38 -7.87
C GLN A 700 34.37 -24.43 -6.64
N GLY A 701 34.65 -24.96 -5.45
CA GLY A 701 35.02 -24.11 -4.30
C GLY A 701 33.83 -23.51 -3.53
N ALA A 702 32.61 -23.94 -3.83
CA ALA A 702 31.43 -23.65 -3.03
C ALA A 702 31.63 -24.11 -1.57
N LYS A 703 31.42 -23.20 -0.62
CA LYS A 703 31.39 -23.57 0.81
C LYS A 703 30.08 -24.29 1.08
N GLY A 704 30.13 -25.50 1.63
CA GLY A 704 28.91 -26.25 1.98
C GLY A 704 28.06 -25.48 2.99
N PHE A 705 26.75 -25.36 2.76
CA PHE A 705 25.84 -24.77 3.72
C PHE A 705 25.78 -25.59 5.02
N ARG A 706 25.71 -24.88 6.16
CA ARG A 706 25.70 -25.47 7.50
C ARG A 706 24.67 -24.79 8.40
N GLY A 707 23.42 -24.89 7.98
CA GLY A 707 22.25 -24.42 8.72
C GLY A 707 21.13 -25.44 8.61
N CYS A 708 19.89 -24.97 8.68
CA CYS A 708 18.72 -25.84 8.53
C CYS A 708 17.87 -25.43 7.35
N VAL A 709 17.22 -26.40 6.72
CA VAL A 709 16.27 -26.17 5.63
C VAL A 709 14.91 -26.73 6.05
N GLY A 710 13.88 -25.90 5.92
CA GLY A 710 12.48 -26.26 6.18
C GLY A 710 11.70 -26.54 4.89
N THR A 711 12.10 -26.00 3.75
CA THR A 711 11.41 -26.19 2.46
C THR A 711 12.37 -25.88 1.33
N PHE A 712 12.33 -26.67 0.25
CA PHE A 712 13.01 -26.38 -1.00
C PHE A 712 12.02 -26.59 -2.15
N ARG A 713 11.82 -25.58 -3.00
CA ARG A 713 10.94 -25.64 -4.17
C ARG A 713 11.73 -25.31 -5.43
N TRP A 714 11.41 -26.04 -6.49
CA TRP A 714 11.92 -25.78 -7.84
C TRP A 714 10.75 -25.78 -8.83
N GLN A 715 10.56 -24.70 -9.57
CA GLN A 715 9.37 -24.47 -10.42
C GLN A 715 8.05 -24.68 -9.66
N HIS A 716 7.99 -24.18 -8.42
CA HIS A 716 6.88 -24.37 -7.48
C HIS A 716 6.60 -25.84 -7.06
N ILE A 717 7.42 -26.80 -7.49
CA ILE A 717 7.35 -28.19 -7.05
C ILE A 717 8.12 -28.31 -5.74
N ASN A 718 7.47 -28.81 -4.69
CA ASN A 718 8.15 -29.11 -3.44
C ASN A 718 9.08 -30.31 -3.59
N LEU A 719 10.34 -30.16 -3.19
CA LEU A 719 11.33 -31.22 -3.28
C LEU A 719 11.58 -31.90 -1.92
N PRO A 720 11.67 -33.24 -1.88
CA PRO A 720 11.93 -33.98 -0.64
C PRO A 720 13.33 -33.69 -0.08
N LEU A 721 13.42 -33.32 1.19
CA LEU A 721 14.69 -32.94 1.83
C LEU A 721 15.54 -34.15 2.30
N ILE A 722 14.94 -35.34 2.41
CA ILE A 722 15.56 -36.59 2.86
C ILE A 722 15.00 -37.75 2.03
N LYS A 723 15.83 -38.77 1.76
CA LYS A 723 15.45 -39.99 1.05
C LYS A 723 14.41 -40.80 1.85
N SER A 724 13.39 -41.34 1.17
CA SER A 724 12.28 -42.10 1.79
C SER A 724 12.70 -43.26 2.71
N GLU A 725 13.82 -43.94 2.44
CA GLU A 725 14.32 -45.03 3.32
C GLU A 725 14.65 -44.57 4.75
N GLU A 726 14.87 -43.27 4.97
CA GLU A 726 15.11 -42.67 6.29
C GLU A 726 13.83 -42.11 6.94
N ARG A 727 12.69 -42.11 6.24
CA ARG A 727 11.36 -41.76 6.80
C ARG A 727 10.81 -42.94 7.60
N LEU A 728 11.27 -43.12 8.82
CA LEU A 728 10.60 -44.00 9.78
C LEU A 728 9.15 -43.50 10.03
N GLY A 729 8.15 -44.21 9.50
CA GLY A 729 6.76 -44.13 9.95
C GLY A 729 5.79 -43.23 9.17
N ASP A 730 6.06 -42.86 7.92
CA ASP A 730 5.13 -42.07 7.09
C ASP A 730 4.42 -42.98 6.06
N TYR A 731 3.19 -43.41 6.37
CA TYR A 731 2.31 -44.12 5.45
C TYR A 731 1.80 -43.11 4.41
N GLY A 732 2.16 -43.20 3.12
CA GLY A 732 1.29 -42.60 2.08
C GLY A 732 1.85 -42.16 0.73
N GLN A 733 3.15 -41.96 0.52
CA GLN A 733 3.66 -41.59 -0.82
C GLN A 733 4.94 -42.34 -1.15
N SER A 734 4.86 -43.24 -2.14
CA SER A 734 6.05 -43.83 -2.76
C SER A 734 6.75 -42.77 -3.62
N ASP A 735 8.05 -42.52 -3.37
CA ASP A 735 8.94 -41.70 -4.24
C ASP A 735 8.98 -42.19 -5.70
N SER A 736 8.49 -43.40 -6.01
CA SER A 736 8.55 -43.98 -7.36
C SER A 736 7.82 -43.17 -8.41
N ASP A 737 6.72 -42.51 -8.03
CA ASP A 737 5.83 -41.79 -8.95
C ASP A 737 6.15 -40.29 -9.02
N SER A 738 7.07 -39.80 -8.17
CA SER A 738 7.48 -38.40 -8.22
C SER A 738 8.32 -38.13 -9.47
N ILE A 739 8.06 -36.98 -10.10
CA ILE A 739 8.83 -36.47 -11.25
C ILE A 739 10.28 -36.16 -10.84
N ILE A 740 10.47 -35.75 -9.58
CA ILE A 740 11.76 -35.44 -8.98
C ILE A 740 11.88 -36.22 -7.67
N SER A 741 12.93 -37.03 -7.53
CA SER A 741 13.17 -37.88 -6.36
C SER A 741 14.59 -37.68 -5.82
N VAL A 742 14.82 -37.97 -4.53
CA VAL A 742 16.18 -37.93 -3.97
C VAL A 742 17.01 -39.08 -4.56
N LYS A 743 18.06 -38.73 -5.31
CA LYS A 743 19.06 -39.68 -5.81
C LYS A 743 19.98 -40.14 -4.69
N GLN A 744 20.53 -39.18 -3.95
CA GLN A 744 21.35 -39.41 -2.77
C GLN A 744 21.33 -38.22 -1.82
N SER A 745 21.55 -38.46 -0.54
CA SER A 745 21.74 -37.44 0.49
C SER A 745 22.92 -37.80 1.36
N LYS A 746 23.72 -36.82 1.76
CA LYS A 746 24.87 -37.00 2.65
C LYS A 746 24.90 -35.90 3.69
N GLY A 747 25.12 -36.27 4.95
CA GLY A 747 25.32 -35.30 6.05
C GLY A 747 24.08 -34.51 6.48
N VAL A 748 22.92 -34.82 5.90
CA VAL A 748 21.63 -34.23 6.25
C VAL A 748 20.99 -35.05 7.36
N GLN A 749 20.57 -34.39 8.44
CA GLN A 749 19.90 -35.03 9.58
C GLN A 749 18.47 -34.52 9.73
N SER A 750 17.56 -35.38 10.18
CA SER A 750 16.18 -34.96 10.47
C SER A 750 16.13 -34.06 11.71
N GLY A 751 15.31 -33.01 11.64
CA GLY A 751 15.19 -31.98 12.66
C GLY A 751 16.15 -30.82 12.43
N CYS A 752 16.10 -29.84 13.33
CA CYS A 752 17.04 -28.71 13.34
C CYS A 752 17.37 -28.38 14.79
N SER A 753 18.59 -28.71 15.23
CA SER A 753 19.03 -28.47 16.60
C SER A 753 19.20 -26.98 16.92
N GLN A 754 19.39 -26.15 15.88
CA GLN A 754 19.60 -24.71 15.99
C GLN A 754 18.27 -23.91 16.05
N ARG A 755 17.14 -24.53 15.65
CA ARG A 755 15.83 -23.86 15.60
C ARG A 755 15.15 -23.91 16.97
N LYS A 756 14.79 -22.73 17.47
CA LYS A 756 13.87 -22.63 18.61
C LYS A 756 12.45 -22.97 18.16
N THR A 757 11.71 -23.63 19.02
CA THR A 757 10.31 -24.03 18.85
C THR A 757 9.58 -23.88 20.18
N CYS A 758 8.26 -23.89 20.16
CA CYS A 758 7.45 -23.86 21.38
C CYS A 758 7.77 -25.02 22.33
N ALA A 759 8.19 -26.18 21.79
CA ALA A 759 8.59 -27.33 22.58
C ALA A 759 9.91 -27.15 23.34
N ASN A 760 10.84 -26.29 22.86
CA ASN A 760 12.19 -26.17 23.41
C ASN A 760 12.54 -24.78 23.98
N ILE A 761 11.71 -23.75 23.76
CA ILE A 761 11.96 -22.39 24.24
C ILE A 761 11.68 -22.23 25.76
N GLY A 762 10.95 -23.18 26.35
CA GLY A 762 10.61 -23.23 27.77
C GLY A 762 9.16 -22.81 28.07
N PHE A 763 8.54 -23.41 29.09
CA PHE A 763 7.13 -23.21 29.42
C PHE A 763 6.75 -21.77 29.83
N ALA A 764 7.74 -20.96 30.24
CA ALA A 764 7.53 -19.58 30.66
C ALA A 764 7.68 -18.56 29.52
N TYR A 765 7.84 -19.01 28.27
CA TYR A 765 8.04 -18.11 27.13
C TYR A 765 6.83 -17.20 26.87
N CYS A 766 5.62 -17.76 26.94
CA CYS A 766 4.37 -17.01 26.82
C CYS A 766 3.70 -16.86 28.18
N GLY A 767 3.39 -15.63 28.57
CA GLY A 767 2.68 -15.32 29.81
C GLY A 767 1.19 -15.04 29.59
N GLY A 768 0.40 -15.14 30.67
CA GLY A 768 -1.01 -14.77 30.65
C GLY A 768 -1.88 -15.71 29.80
N SER A 769 -2.75 -15.13 28.97
CA SER A 769 -3.65 -15.86 28.06
C SER A 769 -3.02 -16.23 26.72
N PHE A 770 -1.75 -15.89 26.51
CA PHE A 770 -1.06 -16.17 25.25
C PHE A 770 -0.65 -17.64 25.15
N VAL A 771 -0.72 -18.17 23.93
CA VAL A 771 -0.23 -19.50 23.57
C VAL A 771 1.00 -19.35 22.68
N CYS A 772 1.95 -20.27 22.82
CA CYS A 772 3.08 -20.33 21.90
C CYS A 772 2.64 -21.04 20.62
N ALA A 773 2.86 -20.43 19.47
CA ALA A 773 2.67 -21.03 18.16
C ALA A 773 3.98 -21.04 17.36
N ASP A 774 4.26 -22.17 16.71
CA ASP A 774 5.42 -22.34 15.84
C ASP A 774 5.12 -21.83 14.43
N PHE A 775 5.59 -20.63 14.10
CA PHE A 775 5.54 -20.10 12.75
C PHE A 775 6.79 -20.47 11.94
N TRP A 776 6.74 -20.28 10.63
CA TRP A 776 7.90 -20.52 9.76
C TRP A 776 9.09 -19.63 10.13
N LYS A 777 8.85 -18.44 10.69
CA LYS A 777 9.86 -17.49 11.17
C LYS A 777 10.41 -17.81 12.58
N GLY A 778 9.69 -18.61 13.36
CA GLY A 778 10.06 -18.96 14.74
C GLY A 778 8.85 -19.14 15.65
N PRO A 779 9.08 -19.49 16.94
CA PRO A 779 8.02 -19.54 17.93
C PRO A 779 7.65 -18.12 18.35
N PHE A 780 6.35 -17.80 18.34
CA PHE A 780 5.83 -16.53 18.83
C PHE A 780 4.66 -16.74 19.77
N CYS A 781 4.49 -15.80 20.71
CA CYS A 781 3.32 -15.78 21.57
C CYS A 781 2.16 -15.11 20.83
N THR A 782 1.03 -15.82 20.72
CA THR A 782 -0.17 -15.33 20.05
C THR A 782 -1.43 -15.70 20.83
N CYS A 783 -2.59 -15.26 20.34
CA CYS A 783 -3.88 -15.69 20.88
C CYS A 783 -4.31 -17.04 20.29
N PRO A 784 -5.02 -17.87 21.05
CA PRO A 784 -5.63 -19.10 20.54
C PRO A 784 -6.43 -18.85 19.26
N GLU A 785 -6.57 -19.88 18.44
CA GLU A 785 -7.35 -19.82 17.20
C GLU A 785 -8.80 -19.40 17.49
N GLY A 786 -9.38 -18.56 16.62
CA GLY A 786 -10.74 -18.02 16.79
C GLY A 786 -10.89 -16.88 17.82
N VAL A 787 -9.85 -16.59 18.61
CA VAL A 787 -9.85 -15.46 19.56
C VAL A 787 -9.48 -14.15 18.87
N GLN A 788 -10.17 -13.06 19.22
CA GLN A 788 -9.83 -11.71 18.76
C GLN A 788 -8.52 -11.23 19.38
N VAL A 789 -7.66 -10.62 18.57
CA VAL A 789 -6.39 -10.04 19.02
C VAL A 789 -6.60 -8.58 19.43
N LEU A 790 -5.97 -8.17 20.53
CA LEU A 790 -5.89 -6.78 20.94
C LEU A 790 -4.49 -6.28 20.60
N LEU A 791 -4.40 -5.28 19.72
CA LEU A 791 -3.14 -4.73 19.24
C LEU A 791 -2.77 -3.44 19.95
N GLY A 792 -1.50 -3.28 20.27
CA GLY A 792 -0.92 -2.04 20.78
C GLY A 792 -0.75 -1.00 19.68
N ALA A 793 -0.30 0.20 20.06
CA ALA A 793 -0.08 1.31 19.12
C ALA A 793 0.96 1.01 18.01
N ASN A 794 1.84 0.03 18.22
CA ASN A 794 2.85 -0.40 17.25
C ASN A 794 2.45 -1.67 16.47
N GLY A 795 1.21 -2.15 16.62
CA GLY A 795 0.71 -3.36 15.95
C GLY A 795 1.13 -4.68 16.60
N GLU A 796 1.87 -4.65 17.71
CA GLU A 796 2.18 -5.86 18.49
C GLU A 796 0.99 -6.31 19.32
N LEU A 797 0.96 -7.60 19.67
CA LEU A 797 -0.07 -8.17 20.52
C LEU A 797 0.05 -7.67 21.97
N VAL A 798 -1.02 -7.10 22.52
CA VAL A 798 -1.09 -6.67 23.93
C VAL A 798 -2.09 -7.48 24.76
N GLY A 799 -2.99 -8.23 24.11
CA GLY A 799 -3.96 -9.06 24.80
C GLY A 799 -4.80 -9.92 23.85
N CYS A 800 -5.55 -10.84 24.43
CA CYS A 800 -6.54 -11.65 23.73
C CYS A 800 -7.93 -11.27 24.23
N GLY A 801 -8.84 -10.97 23.30
CA GLY A 801 -10.25 -10.74 23.57
C GLY A 801 -11.01 -12.03 23.83
N GLU A 802 -12.33 -11.96 23.75
CA GLU A 802 -13.17 -13.16 23.80
C GLU A 802 -13.06 -13.96 22.48
N THR A 803 -13.31 -15.27 22.56
CA THR A 803 -13.51 -16.10 21.37
C THR A 803 -14.71 -15.55 20.61
N LEU A 804 -14.53 -15.17 19.35
CA LEU A 804 -15.69 -15.10 18.48
C LEU A 804 -16.25 -16.52 18.40
N ALA A 805 -17.53 -16.69 18.71
CA ALA A 805 -18.24 -17.81 18.14
C ALA A 805 -18.25 -17.57 16.63
N VAL A 806 -17.17 -17.97 15.94
CA VAL A 806 -17.15 -18.08 14.50
C VAL A 806 -18.21 -19.14 14.22
N SER A 807 -19.41 -18.66 13.92
CA SER A 807 -20.50 -19.49 13.46
C SER A 807 -20.02 -20.12 12.17
N SER A 808 -19.48 -21.33 12.26
CA SER A 808 -19.39 -22.28 11.16
C SER A 808 -20.78 -22.67 10.63
N LEU A 809 -21.85 -22.09 11.20
CA LEU A 809 -23.15 -21.99 10.57
C LEU A 809 -23.10 -20.82 9.59
N GLY A 810 -22.95 -21.14 8.29
CA GLY A 810 -23.08 -20.21 7.16
C GLY A 810 -24.49 -19.62 7.04
N ILE A 811 -24.91 -18.86 8.06
CA ILE A 811 -26.16 -18.13 8.09
C ILE A 811 -25.81 -16.69 7.73
N SER A 812 -26.15 -16.29 6.50
CA SER A 812 -25.96 -14.92 6.03
C SER A 812 -26.73 -13.92 6.91
N SER A 813 -26.28 -12.66 7.00
CA SER A 813 -26.98 -11.61 7.76
C SER A 813 -28.50 -11.51 7.47
N PRO A 814 -29.00 -11.71 6.23
CA PRO A 814 -30.43 -11.81 5.95
C PRO A 814 -31.12 -12.99 6.65
N ALA A 815 -30.44 -14.13 6.74
CA ALA A 815 -30.96 -15.31 7.43
C ALA A 815 -30.99 -15.13 8.96
N ILE A 816 -30.03 -14.39 9.55
CA ILE A 816 -30.09 -13.98 10.97
C ILE A 816 -31.31 -13.08 11.22
N ILE A 817 -31.55 -12.10 10.33
CA ILE A 817 -32.73 -11.23 10.41
C ILE A 817 -34.02 -12.04 10.29
N LEU A 818 -34.11 -12.99 9.36
CA LEU A 818 -35.27 -13.90 9.23
C LEU A 818 -35.49 -14.76 10.47
N ILE A 819 -34.42 -15.32 11.06
CA ILE A 819 -34.52 -16.11 12.30
C ILE A 819 -35.00 -15.23 13.46
N LEU A 820 -34.48 -14.01 13.59
CA LEU A 820 -34.92 -13.05 14.62
C LEU A 820 -36.38 -12.64 14.41
N ILE A 821 -36.81 -12.41 13.18
CA ILE A 821 -38.22 -12.10 12.85
C ILE A 821 -39.13 -13.31 13.15
N CYS A 822 -38.67 -14.55 12.94
CA CYS A 822 -39.45 -15.75 13.26
C CYS A 822 -39.48 -16.10 14.76
N LEU A 823 -38.57 -15.56 15.58
CA LEU A 823 -38.53 -15.76 17.03
C LEU A 823 -39.37 -14.72 17.80
N ILE A 824 -39.73 -13.61 17.15
CA ILE A 824 -40.70 -12.61 17.64
C ILE A 824 -42.11 -13.07 17.23
#